data_AF-A0A7X3BVZ3-F1
#
_entry.id   AF-A0A7X3BVZ3-F1
#
_cell.length_a   1.000
_cell.length_b   1.000
_cell.length_c   1.000
_cell.angle_alpha   90.00
_cell.angle_beta   90.00
_cell.angle_gamma   90.00
#
_symmetry.space_group_name_H-M   'P 1'
#
loop_
_entity.id
_entity.type
_entity.pdbx_description
1 polymer ?
#
loop_
_entity_poly.entity_id
_entity_poly.type
_entity_poly.pdbx_seq_one_letter_code
_entity_poly.pdbx_strand_id
1 'polypeptide(L)'
;MNTKIKQTIALFFTVMLLFVLVLPPLSAAADASPIKIGYYEDGDYMSKSQSGEYSGYNIEYLQKISKQSGLPFEMVDIASWNAAYDMLVKGEIDLLPAVYHSEQRAEEIFFSGQPMCSIYTTLNVRMNDPRYDYEDFKAFQGMNVGIIRGGVDGERFKSFCREHNLVLNIIDYDETSVLLEALDNGTLDGVAITHLGKNSTFRSVAQFSPSPLYFAVTKTNPELLSEINKAMNNILLANPGYSRDLYDKYLAPSVNQKPVFTKEELQYIKQAAPILVSYDPSFASLTYQSKKSGQITGVTADIFEFIAKNSGLRFEFEAHNQTEALQLLQQGKISALALSDGDYLWDGRNNINSTLYYLRAPTSMITRYNSDKLEVIALPQGYQLSEAIKAANPHYTFKYYPSIEDCLNAVLHNKADAACTNTHVAGAYLSRSAYQGMRTITLAQPINEMCVGLSASGDPKLFSIINKCIQYLPTEQVDAYLVTHSANTKEVSMLEFIEQHLWQVGCIVILVLSIIILLIGSNLRNALHSNRRIQDLLYKDELTGLYNMNGFYQKWEENNTPSKQQSFVVLYNCFWKKKEENNTPKKQQSFVLLYSDICQFKFINDNFGFATGDQVLQASGKILQEILEDDEFCGRISSDHFALLLKYNCWEHLDKRMQNFVKKLNCWLKAKTDIPYKIDFVFGVCLIEKNATIDLHQKLDLANYSRRYAKDTPGSFIVLYDEKMRAQALLAQQLESRLDQALQENEFVVYYQPKVSMKDGSIIGSEALIRWNHPDKGFLMPGVFIPIFEKNGMVKKVDLWLFEEVCKTMRTWSEKGYPLFPVSCNFSRLHFQQSDFPARICEIADRWNVPHHLLELEITESVLLEESTTIAEVFQILKEMQFKIAIDDFGSGYSSLGQLQQLTADVLKLDRSFVSHGVAGMREKIVVGNVIHMAGELGMQVICEGVETQAQSITLQEIGCKYSQGFYFYRPMQLENYEKLLVADN
;
A
#
# COMPACT_ATOMS: atom_id res chain seq x y z
N MET A 1 10.55 -30.00 42.67
CA MET A 1 11.14 -29.27 41.52
C MET A 1 11.45 -27.81 41.87
N ASN A 2 11.96 -27.54 43.09
CA ASN A 2 12.01 -26.19 43.67
C ASN A 2 13.38 -25.80 44.25
N THR A 3 14.44 -26.53 43.86
CA THR A 3 15.83 -26.31 44.33
C THR A 3 16.78 -25.92 43.21
N LYS A 4 16.52 -26.31 41.95
CA LYS A 4 17.35 -25.90 40.81
C LYS A 4 17.13 -24.45 40.36
N ILE A 5 15.91 -23.92 40.46
CA ILE A 5 15.62 -22.52 40.05
C ILE A 5 16.23 -21.50 41.03
N LYS A 6 16.30 -21.82 42.33
CA LYS A 6 16.96 -20.96 43.33
C LYS A 6 18.48 -20.91 43.16
N GLN A 7 19.11 -22.00 42.70
CA GLN A 7 20.55 -22.02 42.44
C GLN A 7 20.93 -21.27 41.16
N THR A 8 20.09 -21.29 40.12
CA THR A 8 20.35 -20.51 38.90
C THR A 8 20.15 -19.01 39.11
N ILE A 9 19.15 -18.59 39.91
CA ILE A 9 18.93 -17.17 40.24
C ILE A 9 20.01 -16.65 41.18
N ALA A 10 20.47 -17.46 42.15
CA ALA A 10 21.59 -17.09 43.01
C ALA A 10 22.88 -16.94 42.20
N LEU A 11 23.21 -17.88 41.31
CA LEU A 11 24.42 -17.81 40.47
C LEU A 11 24.38 -16.63 39.49
N PHE A 12 23.20 -16.29 38.96
CA PHE A 12 23.02 -15.12 38.10
C PHE A 12 23.24 -13.80 38.88
N PHE A 13 22.78 -13.73 40.13
CA PHE A 13 23.03 -12.58 41.00
C PHE A 13 24.49 -12.49 41.47
N THR A 14 25.19 -13.60 41.75
CA THR A 14 26.61 -13.57 42.12
C THR A 14 27.50 -13.18 40.96
N VAL A 15 27.17 -13.58 39.72
CA VAL A 15 27.91 -13.17 38.51
C VAL A 15 27.62 -11.70 38.16
N MET A 16 26.39 -11.21 38.40
CA MET A 16 26.10 -9.78 38.25
C MET A 16 26.81 -8.92 39.32
N LEU A 17 26.91 -9.40 40.57
CA LEU A 17 27.64 -8.68 41.62
C LEU A 17 29.16 -8.67 41.40
N LEU A 18 29.72 -9.70 40.78
CA LEU A 18 31.14 -9.78 40.41
C LEU A 18 31.48 -8.92 39.17
N PHE A 19 30.49 -8.56 38.34
CA PHE A 19 30.67 -7.59 37.26
C PHE A 19 30.52 -6.12 37.70
N VAL A 20 30.03 -5.86 38.92
CA VAL A 20 29.95 -4.51 39.51
C VAL A 20 31.22 -4.14 40.30
N LEU A 21 32.18 -5.06 40.47
CA LEU A 21 33.41 -4.84 41.24
C LEU A 21 34.71 -4.81 40.41
N VAL A 22 34.61 -4.77 39.08
CA VAL A 22 35.75 -4.44 38.21
C VAL A 22 35.37 -3.22 37.38
N LEU A 23 35.19 -2.09 38.08
CA LEU A 23 35.34 -0.78 37.44
C LEU A 23 36.79 -0.70 36.91
N PRO A 24 37.02 -0.29 35.65
CA PRO A 24 38.37 0.17 35.29
C PRO A 24 38.73 1.27 36.28
N PRO A 25 40.02 1.48 36.61
CA PRO A 25 40.39 2.60 37.46
C PRO A 25 39.80 3.85 36.80
N LEU A 26 38.88 4.53 37.51
CA LEU A 26 38.62 5.93 37.23
C LEU A 26 39.99 6.58 37.37
N SER A 27 40.62 6.87 36.23
CA SER A 27 41.72 7.81 36.20
C SER A 27 41.21 9.00 36.98
N ALA A 28 41.88 9.33 38.07
CA ALA A 28 41.66 10.57 38.77
C ALA A 28 41.75 11.68 37.71
N ALA A 29 40.60 12.18 37.26
CA ALA A 29 40.56 13.44 36.56
C ALA A 29 41.07 14.42 37.59
N ALA A 30 42.30 14.89 37.39
CA ALA A 30 42.87 15.95 38.18
C ALA A 30 41.83 17.08 38.29
N ASP A 31 41.80 17.77 39.43
CA ASP A 31 41.13 19.06 39.65
C ASP A 31 41.71 20.16 38.72
N ALA A 32 41.81 19.87 37.43
CA ALA A 32 42.18 20.84 36.41
C ALA A 32 40.95 21.71 36.17
N SER A 33 41.05 22.99 36.52
CA SER A 33 40.05 23.97 36.12
C SER A 33 39.87 23.89 34.61
N PRO A 34 38.62 23.94 34.11
CA PRO A 34 38.36 23.82 32.69
C PRO A 34 39.06 24.94 31.93
N ILE A 35 39.67 24.58 30.80
CA ILE A 35 40.32 25.51 29.89
C ILE A 35 39.24 26.34 29.21
N LYS A 36 39.29 27.66 29.36
CA LYS A 36 38.31 28.58 28.78
C LYS A 36 38.60 28.82 27.32
N ILE A 37 37.64 28.49 26.47
CA ILE A 37 37.74 28.65 25.03
C ILE A 37 36.79 29.76 24.58
N GLY A 38 37.31 30.72 23.82
CA GLY A 38 36.47 31.76 23.21
C GLY A 38 35.57 31.17 22.12
N TYR A 39 34.26 31.35 22.28
CA TYR A 39 33.26 31.07 21.25
C TYR A 39 32.67 32.40 20.76
N TYR A 40 32.53 32.50 19.44
CA TYR A 40 31.81 33.56 18.74
C TYR A 40 31.09 32.91 17.56
N GLU A 41 29.99 33.50 17.08
CA GLU A 41 29.25 32.92 15.96
C GLU A 41 30.03 33.11 14.64
N ASP A 42 30.37 32.00 13.97
CA ASP A 42 31.20 31.95 12.76
C ASP A 42 30.75 30.85 11.79
N GLY A 43 29.44 30.64 11.68
CA GLY A 43 28.82 29.72 10.74
C GLY A 43 29.32 28.28 10.88
N ASP A 44 29.83 27.71 9.79
CA ASP A 44 30.27 26.31 9.75
C ASP A 44 31.59 26.05 10.50
N TYR A 45 32.32 27.11 10.87
CA TYR A 45 33.50 26.98 11.75
C TYR A 45 33.07 26.74 13.20
N MET A 46 32.11 27.53 13.69
CA MET A 46 31.47 27.33 14.98
C MET A 46 30.12 28.04 15.03
N SER A 47 29.09 27.30 15.42
CA SER A 47 27.71 27.79 15.59
C SER A 47 27.06 27.11 16.77
N LYS A 48 25.97 27.70 17.26
CA LYS A 48 25.19 27.18 18.39
C LYS A 48 23.77 26.83 17.95
N SER A 49 23.34 25.61 18.24
CA SER A 49 21.98 25.16 17.93
C SER A 49 20.94 25.88 18.79
N GLN A 50 19.66 25.79 18.41
CA GLN A 50 18.54 26.31 19.24
C GLN A 50 18.48 25.66 20.64
N SER A 51 19.00 24.44 20.80
CA SER A 51 19.10 23.76 22.10
C SER A 51 20.32 24.18 22.91
N GLY A 52 21.17 25.07 22.39
CA GLY A 52 22.37 25.58 23.06
C GLY A 52 23.63 24.72 22.85
N GLU A 53 23.60 23.71 21.99
CA GLU A 53 24.76 22.86 21.71
C GLU A 53 25.69 23.52 20.70
N TYR A 54 27.00 23.52 20.99
CA TYR A 54 28.03 24.02 20.08
C TYR A 54 28.35 22.98 18.99
N SER A 55 28.48 23.44 17.75
CA SER A 55 28.83 22.59 16.59
C SER A 55 29.71 23.34 15.59
N GLY A 56 30.40 22.63 14.70
CA GLY A 56 31.22 23.22 13.64
C GLY A 56 32.65 22.65 13.60
N TYR A 57 33.41 23.04 12.58
CA TYR A 57 34.78 22.59 12.34
C TYR A 57 35.68 22.75 13.59
N ASN A 58 35.68 23.96 14.17
CA ASN A 58 36.51 24.30 15.32
C ASN A 58 36.09 23.50 16.56
N ILE A 59 34.79 23.32 16.74
CA ILE A 59 34.21 22.64 17.91
C ILE A 59 34.59 21.16 17.91
N GLU A 60 34.42 20.46 16.78
CA GLU A 60 34.75 19.03 16.69
C GLU A 60 36.26 18.79 16.82
N TYR A 61 37.09 19.66 16.24
CA TYR A 61 38.54 19.58 16.42
C TYR A 61 38.90 19.74 17.91
N LEU A 62 38.33 20.72 18.61
CA LEU A 62 38.55 20.92 20.03
C LEU A 62 38.09 19.73 20.88
N GLN A 63 36.94 19.13 20.57
CA GLN A 63 36.49 17.90 21.23
C GLN A 63 37.48 16.75 21.04
N LYS A 64 38.08 16.63 19.85
CA LYS A 64 39.11 15.62 19.57
C LYS A 64 40.38 15.87 20.38
N ILE A 65 40.79 17.13 20.50
CA ILE A 65 41.92 17.54 21.35
C ILE A 65 41.62 17.20 22.80
N SER A 66 40.47 17.63 23.33
CA SER A 66 40.04 17.34 24.72
C SER A 66 40.04 15.84 25.00
N LYS A 67 39.55 15.01 24.07
CA LYS A 67 39.55 13.55 24.21
C LYS A 67 40.96 12.95 24.21
N GLN A 68 41.92 13.54 23.49
CA GLN A 68 43.30 13.06 23.40
C GLN A 68 44.19 13.55 24.54
N SER A 69 43.98 14.78 25.01
CA SER A 69 44.74 15.37 26.11
C SER A 69 44.14 15.06 27.49
N GLY A 70 42.85 14.76 27.56
CA GLY A 70 42.09 14.66 28.81
C GLY A 70 41.75 16.02 29.43
N LEU A 71 42.00 17.14 28.74
CA LEU A 71 41.72 18.48 29.24
C LEU A 71 40.23 18.80 29.14
N PRO A 72 39.55 19.17 30.25
CA PRO A 72 38.18 19.65 30.20
C PRO A 72 38.14 21.06 29.59
N PHE A 73 37.26 21.27 28.62
CA PHE A 73 37.08 22.56 27.94
C PHE A 73 35.75 23.19 28.33
N GLU A 74 35.75 24.51 28.56
CA GLU A 74 34.56 25.32 28.82
C GLU A 74 34.48 26.42 27.75
N MET A 75 33.34 26.51 27.06
CA MET A 75 33.11 27.54 26.06
C MET A 75 32.62 28.83 26.71
N VAL A 76 33.22 29.95 26.34
CA VAL A 76 32.85 31.29 26.79
C VAL A 76 32.19 32.02 25.62
N ASP A 77 30.90 32.35 25.76
CA ASP A 77 30.15 33.08 24.71
C ASP A 77 30.61 34.54 24.65
N ILE A 78 31.13 34.97 23.49
CA ILE A 78 31.70 36.30 23.27
C ILE A 78 31.05 36.93 22.03
N ALA A 79 30.76 38.22 22.10
CA ALA A 79 29.96 38.92 21.09
C ALA A 79 30.61 38.97 19.69
N SER A 80 31.94 39.04 19.61
CA SER A 80 32.65 39.14 18.33
C SER A 80 34.05 38.54 18.40
N TRP A 81 34.62 38.25 17.22
CA TRP A 81 36.00 37.75 17.10
C TRP A 81 37.02 38.72 17.72
N ASN A 82 36.87 40.03 17.49
CA ASN A 82 37.77 41.04 18.06
C ASN A 82 37.73 41.05 19.60
N ALA A 83 36.52 40.95 20.18
CA ALA A 83 36.38 40.86 21.64
C ALA A 83 37.02 39.56 22.18
N ALA A 84 36.88 38.44 21.45
CA ALA A 84 37.49 37.17 21.83
C ALA A 84 39.03 37.23 21.75
N TYR A 85 39.57 37.87 20.71
CA TYR A 85 41.02 38.12 20.60
C TYR A 85 41.55 38.97 21.76
N ASP A 86 40.88 40.08 22.09
CA ASP A 86 41.26 40.94 23.22
C ASP A 86 41.24 40.19 24.56
N MET A 87 40.22 39.35 24.79
CA MET A 87 40.11 38.51 25.98
C MET A 87 41.24 37.48 26.06
N LEU A 88 41.67 36.91 24.92
CA LEU A 88 42.79 35.98 24.85
C LEU A 88 44.11 36.66 25.22
N VAL A 89 44.36 37.86 24.68
CA VAL A 89 45.57 38.66 24.97
C VAL A 89 45.63 39.04 26.46
N LYS A 90 44.49 39.36 27.07
CA LYS A 90 44.39 39.66 28.51
C LYS A 90 44.46 38.42 29.41
N GLY A 91 44.33 37.22 28.84
CA GLY A 91 44.30 35.95 29.58
C GLY A 91 42.97 35.68 30.31
N GLU A 92 41.87 36.30 29.85
CA GLU A 92 40.53 36.04 30.37
C GLU A 92 39.93 34.74 29.79
N ILE A 93 40.37 34.37 28.58
CA ILE A 93 40.22 33.04 27.99
C ILE A 93 41.61 32.45 27.71
N ASP A 94 41.69 31.12 27.70
CA ASP A 94 42.95 30.40 27.55
C ASP A 94 43.28 30.09 26.08
N LEU A 95 42.25 29.87 25.25
CA LEU A 95 42.41 29.40 23.87
C LEU A 95 41.37 30.01 22.92
N LEU A 96 41.80 30.35 21.71
CA LEU A 96 40.94 30.76 20.60
C LEU A 96 41.28 29.96 19.34
N PRO A 97 40.34 29.24 18.72
CA PRO A 97 40.59 28.52 17.47
C PRO A 97 40.52 29.46 16.26
N ALA A 98 40.90 28.95 15.08
CA ALA A 98 40.79 29.64 13.79
C ALA A 98 41.46 31.03 13.74
N VAL A 99 42.68 31.14 14.28
CA VAL A 99 43.44 32.41 14.27
C VAL A 99 44.50 32.39 13.18
N TYR A 100 44.50 33.43 12.35
CA TYR A 100 45.60 33.68 11.42
C TYR A 100 46.88 34.10 12.14
N HIS A 101 47.98 33.48 11.73
CA HIS A 101 49.31 33.87 12.18
C HIS A 101 49.75 35.18 11.50
N SER A 102 50.23 36.13 12.30
CA SER A 102 51.00 37.30 11.85
C SER A 102 52.13 37.57 12.84
N GLU A 103 53.20 38.25 12.38
CA GLU A 103 54.33 38.59 13.25
C GLU A 103 53.87 39.41 14.46
N GLN A 104 53.00 40.39 14.25
CA GLN A 104 52.41 41.21 15.31
C GLN A 104 51.65 40.37 16.35
N ARG A 105 50.81 39.41 15.93
CA ARG A 105 50.04 38.58 16.87
C ARG A 105 50.95 37.63 17.65
N ALA A 106 52.03 37.14 17.06
CA ALA A 106 52.99 36.26 17.75
C ALA A 106 53.72 36.96 18.91
N GLU A 107 53.77 38.29 18.91
CA GLU A 107 54.26 39.09 20.04
C GLU A 107 53.30 39.11 21.24
N GLU A 108 52.01 38.81 21.05
CA GLU A 108 50.97 38.92 22.08
C GLU A 108 50.43 37.55 22.55
N ILE A 109 50.38 36.56 21.64
CA ILE A 109 49.81 35.22 21.88
C ILE A 109 50.73 34.11 21.38
N PHE A 110 50.49 32.87 21.82
CA PHE A 110 51.13 31.69 21.25
C PHE A 110 50.29 31.05 20.16
N PHE A 111 50.93 30.39 19.20
CA PHE A 111 50.27 29.62 18.14
C PHE A 111 50.66 28.15 18.23
N SER A 112 49.70 27.25 17.94
CA SER A 112 49.98 25.83 17.79
C SER A 112 51.08 25.58 16.76
N GLY A 113 51.91 24.56 17.00
CA GLY A 113 53.03 24.21 16.13
C GLY A 113 52.60 23.62 14.79
N GLN A 114 51.34 23.21 14.66
CA GLN A 114 50.72 22.77 13.42
C GLN A 114 49.46 23.59 13.18
N PRO A 115 49.11 23.90 11.92
CA PRO A 115 47.85 24.52 11.59
C PRO A 115 46.69 23.55 11.78
N MET A 116 45.50 24.09 12.08
CA MET A 116 44.23 23.37 12.09
C MET A 116 43.86 22.95 10.67
N CYS A 117 43.85 23.92 9.75
CA CYS A 117 43.60 23.77 8.33
C CYS A 117 44.25 24.92 7.55
N SER A 118 44.27 24.77 6.23
CA SER A 118 44.56 25.86 5.30
C SER A 118 43.30 26.20 4.52
N ILE A 119 42.91 27.46 4.54
CA ILE A 119 41.68 27.94 3.91
C ILE A 119 41.97 29.09 2.96
N TYR A 120 41.22 29.14 1.86
CA TYR A 120 41.33 30.22 0.90
C TYR A 120 40.44 31.39 1.30
N THR A 121 40.88 32.60 0.95
CA THR A 121 39.98 33.75 0.88
C THR A 121 39.28 33.71 -0.48
N THR A 122 37.97 33.93 -0.48
CA THR A 122 37.16 33.96 -1.70
C THR A 122 36.45 35.29 -1.83
N LEU A 123 36.32 35.77 -3.07
CA LEU A 123 35.40 36.84 -3.42
C LEU A 123 34.07 36.21 -3.80
N ASN A 124 33.02 36.52 -3.07
CA ASN A 124 31.71 35.90 -3.22
C ASN A 124 30.66 36.90 -3.63
N VAL A 125 29.73 36.46 -4.47
CA VAL A 125 28.59 37.24 -4.97
C VAL A 125 27.30 36.45 -4.82
N ARG A 126 26.14 37.11 -4.95
CA ARG A 126 24.83 36.44 -4.97
C ARG A 126 24.76 35.38 -6.07
N MET A 127 24.14 34.24 -5.76
CA MET A 127 24.06 33.08 -6.67
C MET A 127 23.54 33.45 -8.06
N ASN A 128 22.50 34.27 -8.11
CA ASN A 128 21.78 34.61 -9.34
C ASN A 128 22.26 35.89 -10.01
N ASP A 129 23.32 36.54 -9.51
CA ASP A 129 23.83 37.77 -10.10
C ASP A 129 24.65 37.45 -11.35
N PRO A 130 24.19 37.76 -12.59
CA PRO A 130 24.85 37.31 -13.81
C PRO A 130 26.01 38.21 -14.22
N ARG A 131 26.29 39.29 -13.46
CA ARG A 131 27.28 40.30 -13.85
C ARG A 131 28.73 39.83 -13.72
N TYR A 132 28.99 38.86 -12.83
CA TYR A 132 30.34 38.51 -12.39
C TYR A 132 30.68 37.04 -12.71
N ASP A 133 31.45 36.82 -13.77
CA ASP A 133 31.99 35.50 -14.09
C ASP A 133 33.26 35.22 -13.27
N TYR A 134 33.71 33.95 -13.23
CA TYR A 134 34.90 33.58 -12.46
C TYR A 134 36.14 34.28 -13.04
N GLU A 135 36.86 35.01 -12.19
CA GLU A 135 38.06 35.80 -12.50
C GLU A 135 37.89 36.77 -13.69
N ASP A 136 36.67 37.25 -13.94
CA ASP A 136 36.42 38.32 -14.91
C ASP A 136 36.76 39.69 -14.32
N PHE A 137 38.06 39.94 -14.14
CA PHE A 137 38.60 41.14 -13.52
C PHE A 137 38.10 42.45 -14.13
N LYS A 138 37.67 42.44 -15.40
CA LYS A 138 37.04 43.60 -16.05
C LYS A 138 35.67 43.90 -15.47
N ALA A 139 34.85 42.88 -15.23
CA ALA A 139 33.54 43.07 -14.60
C ALA A 139 33.66 43.45 -13.13
N PHE A 140 34.75 43.08 -12.45
CA PHE A 140 34.93 43.42 -11.03
C PHE A 140 35.16 44.92 -10.78
N GLN A 141 35.59 45.68 -11.78
CA GLN A 141 35.91 47.10 -11.62
C GLN A 141 34.73 47.90 -11.05
N GLY A 142 34.97 48.65 -9.97
CA GLY A 142 33.97 49.48 -9.31
C GLY A 142 32.99 48.73 -8.39
N MET A 143 33.16 47.43 -8.13
CA MET A 143 32.33 46.69 -7.18
C MET A 143 32.40 47.31 -5.77
N ASN A 144 31.26 47.33 -5.09
CA ASN A 144 31.21 47.52 -3.64
C ASN A 144 31.49 46.18 -2.97
N VAL A 145 32.68 46.02 -2.38
CA VAL A 145 33.09 44.77 -1.73
C VAL A 145 33.26 44.97 -0.24
N GLY A 146 32.53 44.20 0.55
CA GLY A 146 32.69 44.21 2.00
C GLY A 146 33.80 43.28 2.47
N ILE A 147 34.51 43.68 3.53
CA ILE A 147 35.50 42.87 4.26
C ILE A 147 35.31 43.02 5.76
N ILE A 148 35.87 42.09 6.55
CA ILE A 148 35.93 42.23 8.01
C ILE A 148 37.07 43.18 8.41
N ARG A 149 36.75 44.17 9.25
CA ARG A 149 37.69 45.16 9.73
C ARG A 149 38.84 44.49 10.50
N GLY A 150 40.07 44.75 10.07
CA GLY A 150 41.27 44.18 10.69
C GLY A 150 41.47 42.68 10.43
N GLY A 151 40.62 42.07 9.59
CA GLY A 151 40.76 40.68 9.14
C GLY A 151 41.98 40.50 8.24
N VAL A 152 42.73 39.41 8.45
CA VAL A 152 43.90 39.07 7.62
C VAL A 152 43.48 38.71 6.19
N ASP A 153 42.32 38.10 6.02
CA ASP A 153 41.65 37.85 4.75
C ASP A 153 41.31 39.15 3.99
N GLY A 154 40.82 40.18 4.70
CA GLY A 154 40.60 41.52 4.14
C GLY A 154 41.87 42.18 3.60
N GLU A 155 42.98 42.11 4.34
CA GLU A 155 44.29 42.63 3.88
C GLU A 155 44.87 41.82 2.70
N ARG A 156 44.65 40.50 2.69
CA ARG A 156 44.97 39.65 1.54
C ARG A 156 44.15 40.04 0.32
N PHE A 157 42.86 40.31 0.49
CA PHE A 157 42.00 40.78 -0.59
C PHE A 157 42.46 42.12 -1.16
N LYS A 158 42.85 43.07 -0.30
CA LYS A 158 43.47 44.34 -0.74
C LYS A 158 44.75 44.10 -1.55
N SER A 159 45.55 43.11 -1.15
CA SER A 159 46.78 42.73 -1.87
C SER A 159 46.47 42.09 -3.22
N PHE A 160 45.49 41.19 -3.27
CA PHE A 160 44.97 40.60 -4.50
C PHE A 160 44.46 41.67 -5.48
N CYS A 161 43.73 42.68 -4.99
CA CYS A 161 43.28 43.80 -5.81
C CYS A 161 44.45 44.57 -6.43
N ARG A 162 45.54 44.80 -5.67
CA ARG A 162 46.76 45.44 -6.19
C ARG A 162 47.45 44.61 -7.26
N GLU A 163 47.57 43.30 -7.05
CA GLU A 163 48.22 42.37 -7.99
C GLU A 163 47.49 42.33 -9.34
N HIS A 164 46.15 42.35 -9.31
CA HIS A 164 45.31 42.29 -10.51
C HIS A 164 44.86 43.67 -11.05
N ASN A 165 45.38 44.77 -10.50
CA ASN A 165 45.01 46.15 -10.88
C ASN A 165 43.49 46.43 -10.82
N LEU A 166 42.84 45.92 -9.76
CA LEU A 166 41.41 46.12 -9.49
C LEU A 166 41.18 47.39 -8.66
N VAL A 167 40.30 48.26 -9.13
CA VAL A 167 39.86 49.46 -8.40
C VAL A 167 38.44 49.22 -7.91
N LEU A 168 38.32 48.87 -6.63
CA LEU A 168 37.06 48.50 -5.97
C LEU A 168 36.73 49.48 -4.84
N ASN A 169 35.46 49.61 -4.48
CA ASN A 169 35.04 50.29 -3.26
C ASN A 169 34.99 49.28 -2.11
N ILE A 170 36.05 49.24 -1.29
CA ILE A 170 36.18 48.29 -0.17
C ILE A 170 35.56 48.90 1.10
N ILE A 171 34.62 48.20 1.71
CA ILE A 171 33.84 48.67 2.87
C ILE A 171 34.09 47.75 4.06
N ASP A 172 34.49 48.31 5.20
CA ASP A 172 34.77 47.54 6.42
C ASP A 172 33.49 47.26 7.23
N TYR A 173 33.30 46.01 7.64
CA TYR A 173 32.25 45.54 8.55
C TYR A 173 32.87 44.95 9.83
N ASP A 174 32.16 45.06 10.95
CA ASP A 174 32.63 44.56 12.24
C ASP A 174 32.22 43.10 12.52
N GLU A 175 31.16 42.60 11.86
CA GLU A 175 30.62 41.24 12.05
C GLU A 175 30.32 40.54 10.70
N THR A 176 30.64 39.25 10.61
CA THR A 176 30.42 38.42 9.40
C THR A 176 28.94 38.28 9.05
N SER A 177 28.06 38.16 10.05
CA SER A 177 26.61 38.09 9.88
C SER A 177 26.08 39.31 9.13
N VAL A 178 26.43 40.52 9.58
CA VAL A 178 26.02 41.80 8.98
C VAL A 178 26.62 41.98 7.58
N LEU A 179 27.88 41.55 7.40
CA LEU A 179 28.55 41.57 6.09
C LEU A 179 27.82 40.71 5.06
N LEU A 180 27.42 39.49 5.44
CA LEU A 180 26.67 38.57 4.59
C LEU A 180 25.24 39.06 4.33
N GLU A 181 24.57 39.66 5.32
CA GLU A 181 23.25 40.28 5.14
C GLU A 181 23.31 41.45 4.14
N ALA A 182 24.38 42.25 4.19
CA ALA A 182 24.61 43.34 3.24
C ALA A 182 24.86 42.84 1.81
N LEU A 183 25.43 41.64 1.64
CA LEU A 183 25.50 41.00 0.32
C LEU A 183 24.13 40.51 -0.13
N ASP A 184 23.36 39.89 0.75
CA ASP A 184 22.06 39.31 0.43
C ASP A 184 21.05 40.40 0.01
N ASN A 185 20.99 41.50 0.77
CA ASN A 185 20.05 42.60 0.53
C ASN A 185 20.44 43.55 -0.63
N GLY A 186 21.58 43.31 -1.28
CA GLY A 186 22.01 44.09 -2.44
C GLY A 186 22.85 45.33 -2.14
N THR A 187 23.16 45.62 -0.87
CA THR A 187 23.99 46.77 -0.48
C THR A 187 25.44 46.61 -0.99
N LEU A 188 25.97 45.39 -0.96
CA LEU A 188 27.27 45.04 -1.51
C LEU A 188 27.12 44.28 -2.83
N ASP A 189 28.06 44.46 -3.75
CA ASP A 189 28.18 43.65 -4.96
C ASP A 189 28.89 42.32 -4.68
N GLY A 190 29.83 42.31 -3.72
CA GLY A 190 30.52 41.11 -3.27
C GLY A 190 31.05 41.21 -1.85
N VAL A 191 31.53 40.09 -1.32
CA VAL A 191 32.21 40.01 -0.02
C VAL A 191 33.48 39.20 -0.15
N ALA A 192 34.57 39.69 0.42
CA ALA A 192 35.83 38.96 0.46
C ALA A 192 36.08 38.44 1.87
N ILE A 193 35.86 37.15 2.04
CA ILE A 193 35.99 36.43 3.33
C ILE A 193 36.53 35.03 3.12
N THR A 194 36.83 34.37 4.22
CA THR A 194 37.15 32.96 4.26
C THR A 194 35.98 32.08 3.85
N HIS A 195 36.30 30.93 3.24
CA HIS A 195 35.36 30.00 2.61
C HIS A 195 33.99 29.89 3.33
N LEU A 196 32.92 30.05 2.56
CA LEU A 196 31.55 30.27 3.04
C LEU A 196 30.84 29.05 3.67
N GLY A 197 31.48 27.88 3.62
CA GLY A 197 30.96 26.64 4.20
C GLY A 197 29.75 26.04 3.47
N LYS A 198 29.24 24.92 4.01
CA LYS A 198 28.11 24.13 3.48
C LYS A 198 26.77 24.88 3.51
N ASN A 199 26.58 25.85 4.39
CA ASN A 199 25.28 26.52 4.50
C ASN A 199 25.12 27.75 3.59
N SER A 200 26.15 28.08 2.81
CA SER A 200 26.12 29.28 2.00
C SER A 200 25.31 29.15 0.72
N THR A 201 24.57 30.24 0.44
CA THR A 201 23.77 30.48 -0.75
C THR A 201 24.46 31.41 -1.76
N PHE A 202 25.72 31.77 -1.53
CA PHE A 202 26.51 32.62 -2.42
C PHE A 202 27.46 31.79 -3.29
N ARG A 203 27.98 32.38 -4.37
CA ARG A 203 28.96 31.75 -5.26
C ARG A 203 30.29 32.49 -5.27
N SER A 204 31.39 31.76 -5.27
CA SER A 204 32.74 32.34 -5.36
C SER A 204 33.09 32.65 -6.81
N VAL A 205 33.50 33.89 -7.07
CA VAL A 205 33.95 34.37 -8.39
C VAL A 205 35.45 34.64 -8.45
N ALA A 206 36.15 34.59 -7.33
CA ALA A 206 37.60 34.51 -7.29
C ALA A 206 38.03 33.80 -6.01
N GLN A 207 39.20 33.16 -6.04
CA GLN A 207 39.80 32.49 -4.90
C GLN A 207 41.29 32.84 -4.87
N PHE A 208 41.81 33.24 -3.72
CA PHE A 208 43.21 33.62 -3.60
C PHE A 208 43.80 33.25 -2.23
N SER A 209 45.12 33.05 -2.25
CA SER A 209 46.00 32.89 -1.09
C SER A 209 45.48 31.94 0.01
N PRO A 210 45.72 30.61 -0.10
CA PRO A 210 45.45 29.72 1.02
C PRO A 210 46.28 30.15 2.22
N SER A 211 45.64 30.26 3.39
CA SER A 211 46.33 30.63 4.62
C SER A 211 46.05 29.62 5.71
N PRO A 212 47.09 29.25 6.47
CA PRO A 212 46.93 28.40 7.63
C PRO A 212 46.21 29.14 8.76
N LEU A 213 45.26 28.45 9.38
CA LEU A 213 44.65 28.81 10.65
C LEU A 213 45.24 27.97 11.77
N TYR A 214 45.39 28.57 12.94
CA TYR A 214 46.01 27.94 14.10
C TYR A 214 45.09 28.03 15.33
N PHE A 215 45.35 27.17 16.31
CA PHE A 215 44.91 27.44 17.66
C PHE A 215 45.83 28.50 18.27
N ALA A 216 45.25 29.56 18.79
CA ALA A 216 45.94 30.56 19.56
C ALA A 216 45.76 30.27 21.05
N VAL A 217 46.84 30.36 21.82
CA VAL A 217 46.87 30.12 23.26
C VAL A 217 47.40 31.37 23.96
N THR A 218 46.80 31.73 25.10
CA THR A 218 47.22 32.90 25.87
C THR A 218 48.67 32.77 26.38
N LYS A 219 49.40 33.89 26.46
CA LYS A 219 50.75 33.91 27.04
C LYS A 219 50.77 33.70 28.56
N THR A 220 49.65 33.84 29.23
CA THR A 220 49.55 33.59 30.68
C THR A 220 49.59 32.10 31.02
N ASN A 221 49.39 31.20 30.04
CA ASN A 221 49.38 29.75 30.22
C ASN A 221 50.23 29.03 29.14
N PRO A 222 51.57 29.11 29.22
CA PRO A 222 52.46 28.51 28.23
C PRO A 222 52.44 26.96 28.22
N GLU A 223 52.09 26.32 29.35
CA GLU A 223 52.03 24.85 29.45
C GLU A 223 50.90 24.27 28.60
N LEU A 224 49.77 24.98 28.50
CA LEU A 224 48.64 24.58 27.67
C LEU A 224 49.05 24.39 26.20
N LEU A 225 49.92 25.26 25.67
CA LEU A 225 50.39 25.13 24.29
C LEU A 225 51.08 23.78 24.03
N SER A 226 51.85 23.28 25.00
CA SER A 226 52.55 22.00 24.88
C SER A 226 51.55 20.84 24.78
N GLU A 227 50.51 20.86 25.62
CA GLU A 227 49.46 19.84 25.61
C GLU A 227 48.60 19.89 24.34
N ILE A 228 48.27 21.08 23.83
CA ILE A 228 47.58 21.25 22.54
C ILE A 228 48.43 20.66 21.40
N ASN A 229 49.71 21.00 21.33
CA ASN A 229 50.62 20.49 20.30
C ASN A 229 50.77 18.97 20.35
N LYS A 230 50.90 18.41 21.55
CA LYS A 230 50.97 16.96 21.77
C LYS A 230 49.69 16.27 21.31
N ALA A 231 48.52 16.82 21.65
CA ALA A 231 47.24 16.28 21.22
C ALA A 231 47.08 16.33 19.70
N MET A 232 47.40 17.46 19.05
CA MET A 232 47.36 17.60 17.59
C MET A 232 48.29 16.60 16.90
N ASN A 233 49.52 16.43 17.41
CA ASN A 233 50.47 15.45 16.86
C ASN A 233 49.94 14.01 16.97
N ASN A 234 49.34 13.64 18.10
CA ASN A 234 48.75 12.32 18.28
C ASN A 234 47.54 12.08 17.34
N ILE A 235 46.73 13.12 17.10
CA ILE A 235 45.63 13.08 16.15
C ILE A 235 46.15 12.82 14.74
N LEU A 236 47.16 13.57 14.30
CA LEU A 236 47.75 13.44 12.97
C LEU A 236 48.52 12.12 12.78
N LEU A 237 49.17 11.60 13.83
CA LEU A 237 49.82 10.29 13.78
C LEU A 237 48.79 9.15 13.61
N ALA A 238 47.62 9.28 14.24
CA ALA A 238 46.55 8.30 14.12
C ALA A 238 45.75 8.45 12.81
N ASN A 239 45.53 9.66 12.35
CA ASN A 239 44.87 9.99 11.09
C ASN A 239 45.55 11.22 10.44
N PRO A 240 46.50 11.03 9.52
CA PRO A 240 47.18 12.12 8.83
C PRO A 240 46.24 13.02 8.01
N GLY A 241 45.07 12.50 7.62
CA GLY A 241 44.04 13.21 6.86
C GLY A 241 43.00 13.93 7.72
N TYR A 242 43.09 13.91 9.05
CA TYR A 242 41.99 14.36 9.93
C TYR A 242 41.52 15.80 9.67
N SER A 243 42.45 16.72 9.40
CA SER A 243 42.09 18.11 9.08
C SER A 243 41.35 18.24 7.75
N ARG A 244 41.67 17.38 6.77
CA ARG A 244 40.96 17.28 5.49
C ARG A 244 39.59 16.64 5.67
N ASP A 245 39.48 15.57 6.47
CA ASP A 245 38.19 14.93 6.74
C ASP A 245 37.20 15.91 7.39
N LEU A 246 37.66 16.71 8.36
CA LEU A 246 36.88 17.78 8.96
C LEU A 246 36.56 18.91 7.95
N TYR A 247 37.50 19.23 7.06
CA TYR A 247 37.30 20.22 6.01
C TYR A 247 36.19 19.76 5.07
N ASP A 248 36.23 18.52 4.59
CA ASP A 248 35.22 17.98 3.69
C ASP A 248 33.84 17.89 4.39
N LYS A 249 33.84 17.65 5.71
CA LYS A 249 32.62 17.58 6.51
C LYS A 249 31.94 18.94 6.69
N TYR A 250 32.68 20.01 6.97
CA TYR A 250 32.12 21.32 7.36
C TYR A 250 32.30 22.42 6.31
N LEU A 251 33.38 22.36 5.56
CA LEU A 251 33.87 23.43 4.69
C LEU A 251 33.88 23.03 3.20
N ALA A 252 33.39 21.84 2.82
CA ALA A 252 33.18 21.51 1.40
C ALA A 252 32.05 22.35 0.79
N PRO A 253 32.08 22.60 -0.54
CA PRO A 253 30.96 23.21 -1.26
C PRO A 253 29.64 22.46 -1.03
N SER A 254 28.55 23.22 -0.95
CA SER A 254 27.21 22.66 -0.73
C SER A 254 26.47 22.36 -2.02
N VAL A 255 25.40 21.56 -1.93
CA VAL A 255 24.48 21.28 -3.06
C VAL A 255 23.84 22.56 -3.64
N ASN A 256 23.72 23.61 -2.82
CA ASN A 256 23.13 24.88 -3.23
C ASN A 256 24.12 25.74 -4.03
N GLN A 257 25.41 25.42 -3.99
CA GLN A 257 26.42 26.10 -4.75
C GLN A 257 26.59 25.46 -6.13
N LYS A 258 26.90 26.28 -7.13
CA LYS A 258 27.11 25.84 -8.51
C LYS A 258 28.55 26.14 -8.93
N PRO A 259 29.15 25.28 -9.77
CA PRO A 259 30.46 25.58 -10.35
C PRO A 259 30.37 26.87 -11.17
N VAL A 260 31.38 27.72 -11.04
CA VAL A 260 31.50 28.95 -11.81
C VAL A 260 32.61 28.79 -12.85
N PHE A 261 32.32 29.20 -14.07
CA PHE A 261 33.21 29.06 -15.21
C PHE A 261 33.76 30.41 -15.65
N THR A 262 34.95 30.41 -16.26
CA THR A 262 35.50 31.60 -16.93
C THR A 262 34.76 31.85 -18.25
N LYS A 263 34.93 33.04 -18.83
CA LYS A 263 34.33 33.36 -20.13
C LYS A 263 34.78 32.42 -21.25
N GLU A 264 36.05 32.03 -21.24
CA GLU A 264 36.63 31.11 -22.22
C GLU A 264 36.04 29.71 -22.09
N GLU A 265 35.80 29.25 -20.86
CA GLU A 265 35.13 27.97 -20.58
C GLU A 265 33.66 27.99 -21.02
N LEU A 266 32.92 29.06 -20.71
CA LEU A 266 31.54 29.24 -21.17
C LEU A 266 31.45 29.27 -22.71
N GLN A 267 32.42 29.89 -23.37
CA GLN A 267 32.51 29.89 -24.83
C GLN A 267 32.81 28.48 -25.37
N TYR A 268 33.73 27.76 -24.73
CA TYR A 268 34.04 26.37 -25.07
C TYR A 268 32.79 25.47 -24.97
N ILE A 269 32.06 25.54 -23.86
CA ILE A 269 30.83 24.77 -23.63
C ILE A 269 29.81 25.01 -24.76
N LYS A 270 29.59 26.27 -25.16
CA LYS A 270 28.64 26.62 -26.23
C LYS A 270 29.02 26.05 -27.59
N GLN A 271 30.31 25.83 -27.84
CA GLN A 271 30.84 25.36 -29.11
C GLN A 271 31.17 23.87 -29.12
N ALA A 272 31.18 23.22 -27.95
CA ALA A 272 31.60 21.84 -27.80
C ALA A 272 30.65 20.87 -28.52
N ALA A 273 31.24 20.01 -29.34
CA ALA A 273 30.61 18.79 -29.82
C ALA A 273 30.38 17.82 -28.63
N PRO A 274 29.51 16.80 -28.77
CA PRO A 274 29.40 15.75 -27.78
C PRO A 274 30.77 15.13 -27.47
N ILE A 275 31.10 15.07 -26.17
CA ILE A 275 32.35 14.53 -25.67
C ILE A 275 32.21 13.01 -25.65
N LEU A 276 33.05 12.33 -26.41
CA LEU A 276 33.05 10.87 -26.47
C LEU A 276 33.79 10.29 -25.26
N VAL A 277 33.06 9.51 -24.46
CA VAL A 277 33.50 8.93 -23.19
C VAL A 277 33.54 7.41 -23.31
N SER A 278 34.68 6.81 -23.03
CA SER A 278 34.78 5.35 -22.94
C SER A 278 34.45 4.87 -21.54
N TYR A 279 33.68 3.78 -21.43
CA TYR A 279 33.44 3.09 -20.18
C TYR A 279 33.74 1.58 -20.33
N ASP A 280 34.18 0.95 -19.23
CA ASP A 280 34.43 -0.49 -19.19
C ASP A 280 33.18 -1.23 -18.66
N PRO A 281 32.51 -2.06 -19.48
CA PRO A 281 31.32 -2.79 -19.07
C PRO A 281 31.56 -3.80 -17.93
N SER A 282 32.82 -4.18 -17.69
CA SER A 282 33.19 -5.09 -16.60
C SER A 282 33.21 -4.42 -15.23
N PHE A 283 32.97 -3.11 -15.16
CA PHE A 283 32.72 -2.37 -13.91
C PHE A 283 31.21 -2.18 -13.67
N ALA A 284 30.42 -3.20 -13.99
CA ALA A 284 28.97 -3.21 -13.77
C ALA A 284 28.62 -2.86 -12.32
N SER A 285 27.55 -2.07 -12.13
CA SER A 285 27.19 -1.21 -10.98
C SER A 285 27.75 0.22 -11.02
N LEU A 286 28.93 0.45 -11.59
CA LEU A 286 29.50 1.79 -11.78
C LEU A 286 29.14 2.38 -13.15
N THR A 287 29.24 1.62 -14.24
CA THR A 287 28.67 2.00 -15.55
C THR A 287 28.38 0.74 -16.36
N TYR A 288 27.16 0.62 -16.87
CA TYR A 288 26.75 -0.47 -17.73
C TYR A 288 25.56 -0.07 -18.59
N GLN A 289 25.33 -0.80 -19.67
CA GLN A 289 24.14 -0.63 -20.49
C GLN A 289 22.99 -1.47 -19.93
N SER A 290 21.86 -0.84 -19.62
CA SER A 290 20.67 -1.55 -19.15
C SER A 290 20.10 -2.44 -20.26
N LYS A 291 19.88 -3.72 -19.97
CA LYS A 291 19.29 -4.67 -20.93
C LYS A 291 17.83 -4.34 -21.27
N LYS A 292 17.12 -3.60 -20.42
CA LYS A 292 15.71 -3.22 -20.60
C LYS A 292 15.52 -1.95 -21.41
N SER A 293 16.27 -0.89 -21.09
CA SER A 293 16.12 0.43 -21.72
C SER A 293 17.14 0.68 -22.84
N GLY A 294 18.22 -0.10 -22.91
CA GLY A 294 19.34 0.14 -23.82
C GLY A 294 20.17 1.39 -23.48
N GLN A 295 19.81 2.11 -22.41
CA GLN A 295 20.51 3.32 -21.96
C GLN A 295 21.66 2.96 -21.01
N ILE A 296 22.67 3.83 -20.97
CA ILE A 296 23.77 3.74 -20.01
C ILE A 296 23.25 4.10 -18.62
N THR A 297 23.63 3.31 -17.62
CA THR A 297 23.18 3.39 -16.22
C THR A 297 24.34 3.04 -15.30
N GLY A 298 24.31 3.55 -14.07
CA GLY A 298 25.29 3.27 -13.02
C GLY A 298 25.80 4.56 -12.37
N VAL A 299 26.56 4.40 -11.30
CA VAL A 299 27.05 5.52 -10.47
C VAL A 299 27.81 6.57 -11.29
N THR A 300 28.74 6.15 -12.15
CA THR A 300 29.50 7.07 -12.99
C THR A 300 28.61 7.69 -14.08
N ALA A 301 27.59 6.97 -14.58
CA ALA A 301 26.64 7.56 -15.52
C ALA A 301 25.87 8.73 -14.88
N ASP A 302 25.41 8.56 -13.64
CA ASP A 302 24.75 9.63 -12.87
C ASP A 302 25.69 10.80 -12.58
N ILE A 303 26.98 10.54 -12.36
CA ILE A 303 28.00 11.58 -12.21
C ILE A 303 28.17 12.38 -13.50
N PHE A 304 28.21 11.72 -14.65
CA PHE A 304 28.27 12.42 -15.94
C PHE A 304 26.98 13.19 -16.24
N GLU A 305 25.81 12.69 -15.82
CA GLU A 305 24.57 13.46 -15.88
C GLU A 305 24.63 14.70 -14.98
N PHE A 306 25.19 14.59 -13.78
CA PHE A 306 25.44 15.73 -12.91
C PHE A 306 26.38 16.75 -13.56
N ILE A 307 27.47 16.30 -14.17
CA ILE A 307 28.41 17.17 -14.90
C ILE A 307 27.71 17.85 -16.08
N ALA A 308 26.91 17.11 -16.85
CA ALA A 308 26.16 17.63 -17.99
C ALA A 308 25.16 18.71 -17.56
N LYS A 309 24.42 18.46 -16.47
CA LYS A 309 23.43 19.40 -15.93
C LYS A 309 24.06 20.70 -15.44
N ASN A 310 25.23 20.62 -14.81
CA ASN A 310 25.89 21.80 -14.23
C ASN A 310 26.79 22.57 -15.21
N SER A 311 27.35 21.89 -16.22
CA SER A 311 28.20 22.54 -17.23
C SER A 311 27.49 22.87 -18.54
N GLY A 312 26.44 22.13 -18.91
CA GLY A 312 25.84 22.17 -20.25
C GLY A 312 26.59 21.36 -21.31
N LEU A 313 27.65 20.63 -20.94
CA LEU A 313 28.34 19.69 -21.83
C LEU A 313 27.43 18.50 -22.19
N ARG A 314 27.68 17.90 -23.34
CA ARG A 314 26.98 16.71 -23.83
C ARG A 314 27.96 15.56 -23.91
N PHE A 315 27.53 14.37 -23.51
CA PHE A 315 28.39 13.18 -23.47
C PHE A 315 27.76 12.05 -24.29
N GLU A 316 28.62 11.32 -25.00
CA GLU A 316 28.29 10.07 -25.70
C GLU A 316 29.17 8.96 -25.16
N PHE A 317 28.62 7.76 -24.96
CA PHE A 317 29.30 6.67 -24.28
C PHE A 317 29.57 5.50 -25.22
N GLU A 318 30.79 4.99 -25.20
CA GLU A 318 31.19 3.79 -25.93
C GLU A 318 31.84 2.76 -25.01
N ALA A 319 31.50 1.49 -25.23
CA ALA A 319 31.99 0.37 -24.44
C ALA A 319 33.34 -0.12 -24.96
N HIS A 320 34.39 -0.02 -24.15
CA HIS A 320 35.70 -0.59 -24.45
C HIS A 320 36.32 -1.18 -23.19
N ASN A 321 37.15 -2.22 -23.33
CA ASN A 321 38.04 -2.59 -22.23
C ASN A 321 39.10 -1.49 -22.03
N GLN A 322 39.68 -1.42 -20.84
CA GLN A 322 40.61 -0.35 -20.49
C GLN A 322 41.83 -0.24 -21.40
N THR A 323 42.40 -1.36 -21.85
CA THR A 323 43.60 -1.33 -22.71
C THR A 323 43.29 -0.71 -24.07
N GLU A 324 42.13 -1.05 -24.65
CA GLU A 324 41.63 -0.44 -25.88
C GLU A 324 41.28 1.04 -25.68
N ALA A 325 40.59 1.36 -24.58
CA ALA A 325 40.22 2.73 -24.23
C ALA A 325 41.46 3.64 -24.14
N LEU A 326 42.54 3.18 -23.49
CA LEU A 326 43.81 3.91 -23.42
C LEU A 326 44.43 4.17 -24.80
N GLN A 327 44.39 3.19 -25.70
CA GLN A 327 44.88 3.35 -27.07
C GLN A 327 44.03 4.36 -27.86
N LEU A 328 42.71 4.31 -27.73
CA LEU A 328 41.80 5.24 -28.39
C LEU A 328 41.97 6.67 -27.85
N LEU A 329 42.21 6.83 -26.54
CA LEU A 329 42.47 8.11 -25.91
C LEU A 329 43.78 8.74 -26.42
N GLN A 330 44.83 7.93 -26.56
CA GLN A 330 46.12 8.36 -27.13
C GLN A 330 46.02 8.71 -28.62
N GLN A 331 45.14 8.04 -29.35
CA GLN A 331 44.84 8.36 -30.75
C GLN A 331 43.93 9.59 -30.92
N GLY A 332 43.40 10.15 -29.83
CA GLY A 332 42.44 11.26 -29.86
C GLY A 332 41.07 10.89 -30.42
N LYS A 333 40.73 9.59 -30.47
CA LYS A 333 39.42 9.11 -30.94
C LYS A 333 38.34 9.27 -29.88
N ILE A 334 38.69 9.09 -28.62
CA ILE A 334 37.85 9.41 -27.47
C ILE A 334 38.46 10.58 -26.71
N SER A 335 37.65 11.31 -25.96
CA SER A 335 38.09 12.50 -25.20
C SER A 335 38.28 12.22 -23.72
N ALA A 336 37.55 11.24 -23.17
CA ALA A 336 37.60 10.90 -21.76
C ALA A 336 37.38 9.41 -21.49
N LEU A 337 37.90 8.97 -20.36
CA LEU A 337 37.61 7.71 -19.68
C LEU A 337 36.65 8.01 -18.54
N ALA A 338 35.54 7.28 -18.46
CA ALA A 338 34.55 7.42 -17.40
C ALA A 338 35.17 7.13 -16.02
N LEU A 339 36.12 6.19 -15.97
CA LEU A 339 36.81 5.76 -14.76
C LEU A 339 38.32 5.62 -15.02
N SER A 340 39.11 6.30 -14.18
CA SER A 340 40.56 6.19 -14.03
C SER A 340 40.89 6.15 -12.54
N ASP A 341 42.10 5.74 -12.15
CA ASP A 341 42.49 5.54 -10.75
C ASP A 341 43.35 6.71 -10.16
N GLY A 342 43.41 7.86 -10.84
CA GLY A 342 43.89 9.14 -10.26
C GLY A 342 45.39 9.30 -9.98
N ASP A 343 46.26 8.45 -10.54
CA ASP A 343 47.71 8.46 -10.25
C ASP A 343 48.51 9.29 -11.25
N TYR A 344 49.24 10.29 -10.75
CA TYR A 344 50.00 11.24 -11.58
C TYR A 344 51.06 10.59 -12.50
N LEU A 345 51.82 9.62 -12.00
CA LEU A 345 52.89 9.00 -12.79
C LEU A 345 52.31 8.05 -13.83
N TRP A 346 51.27 7.32 -13.46
CA TRP A 346 50.55 6.45 -14.36
C TRP A 346 49.84 7.24 -15.46
N ASP A 347 49.20 8.35 -15.11
CA ASP A 347 48.56 9.30 -16.01
C ASP A 347 49.52 9.84 -17.05
N GLY A 348 50.70 10.31 -16.62
CA GLY A 348 51.74 10.82 -17.51
C GLY A 348 52.22 9.79 -18.53
N ARG A 349 52.33 8.51 -18.14
CA ARG A 349 52.68 7.42 -19.06
C ARG A 349 51.59 7.09 -20.07
N ASN A 350 50.33 7.40 -19.73
CA ASN A 350 49.16 7.06 -20.53
C ASN A 350 48.54 8.27 -21.26
N ASN A 351 49.14 9.45 -21.14
CA ASN A 351 48.64 10.71 -21.71
C ASN A 351 47.25 11.08 -21.18
N ILE A 352 47.07 10.96 -19.86
CA ILE A 352 45.84 11.28 -19.14
C ILE A 352 46.05 12.49 -18.23
N ASN A 353 45.02 13.31 -18.08
CA ASN A 353 44.86 14.25 -16.98
C ASN A 353 43.68 13.76 -16.12
N SER A 354 43.96 13.17 -14.95
CA SER A 354 42.91 12.77 -14.01
C SER A 354 42.37 13.94 -13.22
N THR A 355 41.03 14.00 -13.12
CA THR A 355 40.33 14.97 -12.26
C THR A 355 40.49 14.62 -10.78
N LEU A 356 39.90 15.44 -9.91
CA LEU A 356 39.54 15.01 -8.56
C LEU A 356 38.79 13.67 -8.60
N TYR A 357 39.04 12.80 -7.63
CA TYR A 357 38.26 11.58 -7.47
C TYR A 357 36.85 11.93 -7.04
N TYR A 358 35.88 11.18 -7.55
CA TYR A 358 34.48 11.28 -7.15
C TYR A 358 34.05 10.11 -6.25
N LEU A 359 34.82 9.02 -6.22
CA LEU A 359 34.51 7.83 -5.42
C LEU A 359 35.79 7.15 -4.95
N ARG A 360 35.82 6.73 -3.68
CA ARG A 360 36.91 5.93 -3.11
C ARG A 360 36.39 4.61 -2.62
N ALA A 361 37.06 3.53 -2.98
CA ALA A 361 36.63 2.19 -2.60
C ALA A 361 37.84 1.33 -2.19
N PRO A 362 37.79 0.63 -1.04
CA PRO A 362 38.83 -0.32 -0.68
C PRO A 362 38.97 -1.42 -1.74
N THR A 363 40.18 -1.97 -1.85
CA THR A 363 40.41 -3.15 -2.69
C THR A 363 39.82 -4.40 -2.04
N SER A 364 39.17 -5.24 -2.82
CA SER A 364 38.69 -6.56 -2.46
C SER A 364 39.45 -7.63 -3.22
N MET A 365 39.97 -8.60 -2.48
CA MET A 365 40.52 -9.83 -3.01
C MET A 365 39.46 -10.93 -2.93
N ILE A 366 39.12 -11.51 -4.07
CA ILE A 366 38.07 -12.50 -4.24
C ILE A 366 38.71 -13.86 -4.41
N THR A 367 38.38 -14.80 -3.52
CA THR A 367 38.94 -16.17 -3.51
C THR A 367 37.81 -17.19 -3.46
N ARG A 368 38.11 -18.47 -3.74
CA ARG A 368 37.20 -19.57 -3.36
C ARG A 368 37.23 -19.81 -1.84
N TYR A 369 36.20 -20.44 -1.28
CA TYR A 369 36.14 -20.78 0.15
C TYR A 369 37.31 -21.68 0.64
N ASN A 370 37.74 -22.65 -0.18
CA ASN A 370 38.73 -23.66 0.20
C ASN A 370 40.16 -23.35 -0.28
N SER A 371 40.46 -22.08 -0.60
CA SER A 371 41.81 -21.69 -1.01
C SER A 371 42.64 -21.37 0.23
N ASP A 372 43.43 -22.36 0.68
CA ASP A 372 44.31 -22.23 1.85
C ASP A 372 45.68 -21.63 1.51
N LYS A 373 46.05 -21.60 0.22
CA LYS A 373 47.31 -21.03 -0.28
C LYS A 373 47.04 -20.16 -1.50
N LEU A 374 47.44 -18.89 -1.39
CA LEU A 374 47.33 -17.90 -2.46
C LEU A 374 48.71 -17.74 -3.10
N GLU A 375 48.89 -18.16 -4.36
CA GLU A 375 50.15 -17.98 -5.09
C GLU A 375 49.94 -17.13 -6.35
N VAL A 376 48.82 -17.32 -7.06
CA VAL A 376 48.52 -16.67 -8.33
C VAL A 376 47.32 -15.73 -8.20
N ILE A 377 47.52 -14.44 -8.45
CA ILE A 377 46.47 -13.41 -8.43
C ILE A 377 46.15 -12.95 -9.85
N ALA A 378 44.86 -13.00 -10.22
CA ALA A 378 44.32 -12.44 -11.45
C ALA A 378 44.02 -10.94 -11.28
N LEU A 379 44.49 -10.12 -12.22
CA LEU A 379 44.27 -8.67 -12.24
C LEU A 379 43.79 -8.23 -13.63
N PRO A 380 42.91 -7.22 -13.73
CA PRO A 380 42.55 -6.65 -15.02
C PRO A 380 43.73 -5.88 -15.62
N GLN A 381 43.87 -5.93 -16.93
CA GLN A 381 44.93 -5.23 -17.65
C GLN A 381 44.58 -3.75 -17.87
N GLY A 382 45.58 -2.87 -17.78
CA GLY A 382 45.42 -1.46 -18.13
C GLY A 382 44.88 -0.56 -17.03
N TYR A 383 44.79 -1.04 -15.79
CA TYR A 383 44.38 -0.26 -14.62
C TYR A 383 45.57 0.04 -13.71
N GLN A 384 45.64 1.24 -13.14
CA GLN A 384 46.68 1.57 -12.18
C GLN A 384 46.47 0.81 -10.88
N LEU A 385 45.23 0.54 -10.48
CA LEU A 385 44.94 -0.27 -9.29
C LEU A 385 45.64 -1.63 -9.37
N SER A 386 45.68 -2.25 -10.55
CA SER A 386 46.39 -3.51 -10.79
C SER A 386 47.91 -3.37 -10.58
N GLU A 387 48.51 -2.26 -11.00
CA GLU A 387 49.92 -1.97 -10.75
C GLU A 387 50.20 -1.73 -9.26
N ALA A 388 49.32 -0.99 -8.59
CA ALA A 388 49.42 -0.70 -7.16
C ALA A 388 49.31 -1.97 -6.31
N ILE A 389 48.37 -2.88 -6.63
CA ILE A 389 48.22 -4.17 -5.94
C ILE A 389 49.47 -5.02 -6.10
N LYS A 390 50.03 -5.07 -7.31
CA LYS A 390 51.27 -5.81 -7.59
C LYS A 390 52.46 -5.23 -6.82
N ALA A 391 52.58 -3.90 -6.78
CA ALA A 391 53.65 -3.23 -6.04
C ALA A 391 53.54 -3.45 -4.53
N ALA A 392 52.33 -3.41 -3.96
CA ALA A 392 52.09 -3.62 -2.54
C ALA A 392 52.26 -5.08 -2.11
N ASN A 393 52.14 -6.04 -3.03
CA ASN A 393 52.15 -7.48 -2.72
C ASN A 393 53.11 -8.28 -3.63
N PRO A 394 54.43 -8.02 -3.58
CA PRO A 394 55.39 -8.56 -4.55
C PRO A 394 55.60 -10.08 -4.43
N HIS A 395 55.14 -10.71 -3.35
CA HIS A 395 55.33 -12.13 -3.08
C HIS A 395 54.39 -13.05 -3.89
N TYR A 396 53.35 -12.50 -4.52
CA TYR A 396 52.44 -13.26 -5.38
C TYR A 396 52.87 -13.23 -6.85
N THR A 397 52.43 -14.23 -7.59
CA THR A 397 52.52 -14.27 -9.05
C THR A 397 51.27 -13.64 -9.64
N PHE A 398 51.41 -12.72 -10.59
CA PHE A 398 50.27 -12.02 -11.18
C PHE A 398 50.00 -12.44 -12.62
N LYS A 399 48.73 -12.66 -12.97
CA LYS A 399 48.26 -12.89 -14.34
C LYS A 399 47.25 -11.81 -14.72
N TYR A 400 47.41 -11.26 -15.91
CA TYR A 400 46.56 -10.19 -16.41
C TYR A 400 45.47 -10.73 -17.33
N TYR A 401 44.27 -10.18 -17.22
CA TYR A 401 43.12 -10.54 -18.04
C TYR A 401 42.44 -9.27 -18.61
N PRO A 402 41.70 -9.38 -19.74
CA PRO A 402 41.09 -8.22 -20.39
C PRO A 402 39.98 -7.54 -19.58
N SER A 403 39.27 -8.31 -18.72
CA SER A 403 38.13 -7.81 -17.95
C SER A 403 38.11 -8.37 -16.52
N ILE A 404 37.35 -7.72 -15.62
CA ILE A 404 37.11 -8.24 -14.27
C ILE A 404 36.43 -9.62 -14.32
N GLU A 405 35.50 -9.80 -15.24
CA GLU A 405 34.81 -11.07 -15.47
C GLU A 405 35.80 -12.19 -15.85
N ASP A 406 36.76 -11.90 -16.72
CA ASP A 406 37.82 -12.86 -17.07
C ASP A 406 38.73 -13.18 -15.87
N CYS A 407 39.03 -12.21 -15.01
CA CYS A 407 39.76 -12.46 -13.76
C CYS A 407 39.00 -13.42 -12.85
N LEU A 408 37.70 -13.19 -12.65
CA LEU A 408 36.86 -14.03 -11.80
C LEU A 408 36.67 -15.43 -12.40
N ASN A 409 36.49 -15.52 -13.72
CA ASN A 409 36.45 -16.78 -14.44
C ASN A 409 37.78 -17.55 -14.31
N ALA A 410 38.93 -16.88 -14.29
CA ALA A 410 40.20 -17.53 -14.02
C ALA A 410 40.26 -18.13 -12.62
N VAL A 411 39.69 -17.45 -11.62
CA VAL A 411 39.54 -18.00 -10.27
C VAL A 411 38.58 -19.18 -10.27
N LEU A 412 37.39 -19.09 -10.87
CA LEU A 412 36.45 -20.22 -10.98
C LEU A 412 37.12 -21.48 -11.55
N HIS A 413 37.87 -21.34 -12.64
CA HIS A 413 38.47 -22.44 -13.39
C HIS A 413 39.87 -22.87 -12.91
N ASN A 414 40.27 -22.51 -11.68
CA ASN A 414 41.59 -22.85 -11.08
C ASN A 414 42.81 -22.36 -11.89
N LYS A 415 42.67 -21.30 -12.70
CA LYS A 415 43.79 -20.68 -13.42
C LYS A 415 44.52 -19.61 -12.59
N ALA A 416 43.84 -19.09 -11.57
CA ALA A 416 44.33 -18.22 -10.51
C ALA A 416 43.69 -18.60 -9.17
N ASP A 417 44.32 -18.23 -8.05
CA ASP A 417 43.84 -18.49 -6.69
C ASP A 417 42.93 -17.38 -6.17
N ALA A 418 43.21 -16.14 -6.58
CA ALA A 418 42.44 -14.96 -6.25
C ALA A 418 42.31 -14.00 -7.44
N ALA A 419 41.32 -13.12 -7.40
CA ALA A 419 41.20 -11.95 -8.28
C ALA A 419 41.05 -10.70 -7.42
N CYS A 420 41.55 -9.55 -7.87
CA CYS A 420 41.36 -8.29 -7.13
C CYS A 420 40.60 -7.25 -7.95
N THR A 421 39.72 -6.51 -7.27
CA THR A 421 39.00 -5.35 -7.80
C THR A 421 38.53 -4.47 -6.63
N ASN A 422 37.82 -3.37 -6.86
CA ASN A 422 37.26 -2.58 -5.77
C ASN A 422 36.03 -3.26 -5.12
N THR A 423 35.73 -2.91 -3.88
CA THR A 423 34.61 -3.48 -3.09
C THR A 423 33.24 -3.41 -3.78
N HIS A 424 32.93 -2.32 -4.50
CA HIS A 424 31.64 -2.17 -5.17
C HIS A 424 31.49 -3.14 -6.34
N VAL A 425 32.49 -3.21 -7.23
CA VAL A 425 32.51 -4.15 -8.36
C VAL A 425 32.56 -5.58 -7.85
N ALA A 426 33.34 -5.87 -6.80
CA ALA A 426 33.37 -7.18 -6.17
C ALA A 426 31.97 -7.61 -5.68
N GLY A 427 31.27 -6.73 -4.96
CA GLY A 427 29.92 -6.98 -4.47
C GLY A 427 28.92 -7.26 -5.61
N ALA A 428 29.00 -6.48 -6.69
CA ALA A 428 28.13 -6.64 -7.85
C ALA A 428 28.31 -8.01 -8.52
N TYR A 429 29.55 -8.47 -8.72
CA TYR A 429 29.81 -9.79 -9.30
C TYR A 429 29.49 -10.94 -8.36
N LEU A 430 29.81 -10.83 -7.08
CA LEU A 430 29.52 -11.87 -6.08
C LEU A 430 28.02 -12.05 -5.83
N SER A 431 27.20 -11.06 -6.18
CA SER A 431 25.73 -11.20 -6.17
C SER A 431 25.21 -12.11 -7.31
N ARG A 432 26.00 -12.36 -8.35
CA ARG A 432 25.63 -13.23 -9.47
C ARG A 432 25.85 -14.69 -9.10
N SER A 433 24.95 -15.54 -9.56
CA SER A 433 24.95 -16.97 -9.27
C SER A 433 26.20 -17.71 -9.76
N ALA A 434 26.76 -17.30 -10.90
CA ALA A 434 27.98 -17.88 -11.48
C ALA A 434 29.18 -17.84 -10.52
N TYR A 435 29.20 -16.92 -9.55
CA TYR A 435 30.28 -16.74 -8.58
C TYR A 435 29.89 -17.17 -7.16
N GLN A 436 28.78 -17.92 -6.99
CA GLN A 436 28.42 -18.54 -5.71
C GLN A 436 29.53 -19.47 -5.22
N GLY A 437 29.92 -19.33 -3.96
CA GLY A 437 31.05 -20.08 -3.38
C GLY A 437 32.40 -19.36 -3.46
N MET A 438 32.41 -18.10 -3.88
CA MET A 438 33.53 -17.19 -3.63
C MET A 438 33.33 -16.38 -2.35
N ARG A 439 34.44 -15.98 -1.74
CA ARG A 439 34.50 -15.05 -0.60
C ARG A 439 35.34 -13.84 -0.98
N THR A 440 35.07 -12.72 -0.30
CA THR A 440 35.84 -11.48 -0.43
C THR A 440 36.65 -11.24 0.84
N ILE A 441 37.89 -10.80 0.66
CA ILE A 441 38.78 -10.31 1.71
C ILE A 441 39.05 -8.84 1.36
N THR A 442 38.60 -7.93 2.21
CA THR A 442 38.88 -6.49 2.03
C THR A 442 40.30 -6.18 2.46
N LEU A 443 41.07 -5.56 1.56
CA LEU A 443 42.42 -5.08 1.81
C LEU A 443 42.37 -3.61 2.25
N ALA A 444 43.16 -3.25 3.26
CA ALA A 444 43.24 -1.87 3.72
C ALA A 444 43.92 -0.94 2.70
N GLN A 445 44.86 -1.47 1.91
CA GLN A 445 45.58 -0.76 0.86
C GLN A 445 45.94 -1.72 -0.30
N PRO A 446 46.03 -1.24 -1.55
CA PRO A 446 45.73 0.13 -1.99
C PRO A 446 44.23 0.43 -1.98
N ILE A 447 43.85 1.70 -1.80
CA ILE A 447 42.48 2.19 -1.99
C ILE A 447 42.34 2.61 -3.45
N ASN A 448 41.21 2.27 -4.10
CA ASN A 448 40.93 2.73 -5.44
C ASN A 448 40.30 4.13 -5.42
N GLU A 449 40.98 5.12 -5.99
CA GLU A 449 40.52 6.50 -6.07
C GLU A 449 40.00 6.77 -7.49
N MET A 450 38.69 6.55 -7.70
CA MET A 450 38.07 6.61 -9.01
C MET A 450 37.77 8.07 -9.40
N CYS A 451 38.28 8.47 -10.56
CA CYS A 451 38.15 9.81 -11.15
C CYS A 451 37.80 9.72 -12.65
N VAL A 452 37.59 10.88 -13.29
CA VAL A 452 37.50 10.96 -14.75
C VAL A 452 38.89 11.15 -15.32
N GLY A 453 39.27 10.34 -16.32
CA GLY A 453 40.54 10.46 -17.02
C GLY A 453 40.35 11.20 -18.34
N LEU A 454 40.88 12.41 -18.50
CA LEU A 454 40.79 13.15 -19.76
C LEU A 454 42.05 12.99 -20.61
N SER A 455 41.92 13.07 -21.93
CA SER A 455 43.10 13.08 -22.80
C SER A 455 43.97 14.31 -22.51
N ALA A 456 45.24 14.11 -22.16
CA ALA A 456 46.17 15.21 -21.90
C ALA A 456 46.54 16.00 -23.17
N SER A 457 46.26 15.45 -24.36
CA SER A 457 46.37 16.15 -25.64
C SER A 457 45.11 16.94 -26.02
N GLY A 458 44.04 16.87 -25.22
CA GLY A 458 42.79 17.61 -25.44
C GLY A 458 42.86 19.08 -25.06
N ASP A 459 41.73 19.80 -25.23
CA ASP A 459 41.62 21.19 -24.78
C ASP A 459 41.63 21.23 -23.24
N PRO A 460 42.57 21.95 -22.60
CA PRO A 460 42.67 22.03 -21.14
C PRO A 460 41.42 22.61 -20.47
N LYS A 461 40.60 23.37 -21.21
CA LYS A 461 39.31 23.89 -20.71
C LYS A 461 38.35 22.77 -20.34
N LEU A 462 38.33 21.67 -21.09
CA LEU A 462 37.47 20.52 -20.78
C LEU A 462 37.83 19.91 -19.43
N PHE A 463 39.14 19.73 -19.17
CA PHE A 463 39.63 19.27 -17.88
C PHE A 463 39.20 20.21 -16.75
N SER A 464 39.43 21.51 -16.91
CA SER A 464 39.05 22.53 -15.92
C SER A 464 37.55 22.50 -15.61
N ILE A 465 36.70 22.43 -16.64
CA ILE A 465 35.22 22.38 -16.49
C ILE A 465 34.79 21.14 -15.72
N ILE A 466 35.23 19.94 -16.13
CA ILE A 466 34.84 18.69 -15.47
C ILE A 466 35.36 18.66 -14.04
N ASN A 467 36.61 19.08 -13.81
CA ASN A 467 37.21 19.13 -12.49
C ASN A 467 36.45 20.07 -11.54
N LYS A 468 36.04 21.25 -12.03
CA LYS A 468 35.16 22.17 -11.30
C LYS A 468 33.81 21.53 -10.99
N CYS A 469 33.17 20.84 -11.94
CA CYS A 469 31.92 20.14 -11.66
C CYS A 469 32.08 19.08 -10.56
N ILE A 470 33.16 18.27 -10.60
CA ILE A 470 33.41 17.24 -9.58
C ILE A 470 33.69 17.87 -8.21
N GLN A 471 34.39 19.00 -8.14
CA GLN A 471 34.62 19.72 -6.87
C GLN A 471 33.30 20.12 -6.16
N TYR A 472 32.24 20.38 -6.93
CA TYR A 472 30.91 20.73 -6.42
C TYR A 472 29.96 19.52 -6.33
N LEU A 473 30.45 18.30 -6.56
CA LEU A 473 29.66 17.08 -6.41
C LEU A 473 29.62 16.68 -4.91
N PRO A 474 28.45 16.72 -4.25
CA PRO A 474 28.34 16.40 -2.83
C PRO A 474 28.59 14.91 -2.57
N THR A 475 29.34 14.59 -1.52
CA THR A 475 29.60 13.19 -1.14
C THR A 475 28.32 12.43 -0.82
N GLU A 476 27.34 13.08 -0.17
CA GLU A 476 26.05 12.45 0.16
C GLU A 476 25.28 12.04 -1.11
N GLN A 477 25.45 12.79 -2.21
CA GLN A 477 24.83 12.48 -3.49
C GLN A 477 25.48 11.27 -4.17
N VAL A 478 26.81 11.13 -4.07
CA VAL A 478 27.54 9.94 -4.55
C VAL A 478 27.11 8.70 -3.76
N ASP A 479 26.98 8.82 -2.44
CA ASP A 479 26.51 7.72 -1.58
C ASP A 479 25.09 7.27 -1.97
N ALA A 480 24.20 8.21 -2.29
CA ALA A 480 22.85 7.90 -2.76
C ALA A 480 22.87 7.14 -4.10
N TYR A 481 23.75 7.52 -5.03
CA TYR A 481 23.93 6.79 -6.29
C TYR A 481 24.44 5.36 -6.05
N LEU A 482 25.40 5.17 -5.13
CA LEU A 482 25.91 3.83 -4.77
C LEU A 482 24.81 2.92 -4.22
N VAL A 483 23.97 3.43 -3.32
CA VAL A 483 22.86 2.64 -2.73
C VAL A 483 21.85 2.24 -3.82
N THR A 484 21.53 3.16 -4.72
CA THR A 484 20.55 2.93 -5.80
C THR A 484 21.00 1.82 -6.75
N HIS A 485 22.28 1.80 -7.13
CA HIS A 485 22.83 0.83 -8.07
C HIS A 485 23.33 -0.47 -7.44
N SER A 486 23.57 -0.50 -6.12
CA SER A 486 23.96 -1.72 -5.39
C SER A 486 22.77 -2.61 -5.01
N ALA A 487 21.57 -2.05 -4.79
CA ALA A 487 20.37 -2.82 -4.43
C ALA A 487 19.72 -3.56 -5.61
N ASN A 488 19.97 -3.13 -6.86
CA ASN A 488 19.26 -3.58 -8.06
C ASN A 488 19.95 -4.70 -8.86
N THR A 489 21.00 -5.36 -8.35
CA THR A 489 21.78 -6.35 -9.14
C THR A 489 21.14 -7.74 -9.29
N LYS A 490 19.85 -7.92 -8.98
CA LYS A 490 19.12 -9.18 -9.23
C LYS A 490 18.27 -9.12 -10.50
N GLU A 491 18.92 -9.01 -11.66
CA GLU A 491 18.27 -9.38 -12.93
C GLU A 491 18.79 -10.76 -13.36
N VAL A 492 18.18 -11.83 -12.81
CA VAL A 492 18.49 -13.21 -13.20
C VAL A 492 17.73 -13.52 -14.49
N SER A 493 18.42 -13.94 -15.53
CA SER A 493 17.77 -14.40 -16.77
C SER A 493 17.11 -15.79 -16.57
N MET A 494 16.08 -16.10 -17.36
CA MET A 494 15.42 -17.42 -17.32
C MET A 494 16.38 -18.58 -17.60
N LEU A 495 17.38 -18.36 -18.47
CA LEU A 495 18.43 -19.35 -18.76
C LEU A 495 19.33 -19.58 -17.54
N GLU A 496 19.77 -18.50 -16.87
CA GLU A 496 20.59 -18.60 -15.67
C GLU A 496 19.81 -19.23 -14.49
N PHE A 497 18.50 -19.01 -14.40
CA PHE A 497 17.65 -19.67 -13.40
C PHE A 497 17.59 -21.19 -13.61
N ILE A 498 17.47 -21.64 -14.87
CA ILE A 498 17.46 -23.06 -15.22
C ILE A 498 18.82 -23.69 -14.90
N GLU A 499 19.92 -23.03 -15.23
CA GLU A 499 21.28 -23.51 -14.91
C GLU A 499 21.50 -23.64 -13.40
N GLN A 500 21.09 -22.65 -12.61
CA GLN A 500 21.22 -22.66 -11.14
C GLN A 500 20.43 -23.79 -10.47
N HIS A 501 19.33 -24.19 -11.10
CA HIS A 501 18.40 -25.15 -10.54
C HIS A 501 18.35 -26.44 -11.36
N LEU A 502 19.41 -26.79 -12.12
CA LEU A 502 19.46 -27.97 -13.00
C LEU A 502 19.01 -29.27 -12.33
N TRP A 503 19.38 -29.49 -11.07
CA TRP A 503 18.94 -30.67 -10.32
C TRP A 503 17.47 -30.57 -9.90
N GLN A 504 17.00 -29.41 -9.43
CA GLN A 504 15.59 -29.24 -9.06
C GLN A 504 14.69 -29.30 -10.29
N VAL A 505 15.07 -28.64 -11.39
CA VAL A 505 14.39 -28.68 -12.69
C VAL A 505 14.44 -30.09 -13.25
N GLY A 506 15.58 -30.78 -13.20
CA GLY A 506 15.72 -32.18 -13.62
C GLY A 506 14.84 -33.12 -12.80
N CYS A 507 14.81 -32.97 -11.47
CA CYS A 507 13.91 -33.70 -10.59
C CYS A 507 12.45 -33.38 -10.89
N ILE A 508 12.09 -32.12 -11.14
CA ILE A 508 10.73 -31.72 -11.51
C ILE A 508 10.34 -32.33 -12.86
N VAL A 509 11.22 -32.31 -13.86
CA VAL A 509 10.94 -32.92 -15.17
C VAL A 509 10.80 -34.44 -15.05
N ILE A 510 11.68 -35.11 -14.30
CA ILE A 510 11.58 -36.55 -14.04
C ILE A 510 10.31 -36.88 -13.24
N LEU A 511 9.96 -36.07 -12.25
CA LEU A 511 8.74 -36.20 -11.46
C LEU A 511 7.51 -36.03 -12.37
N VAL A 512 7.50 -35.01 -13.22
CA VAL A 512 6.41 -34.75 -14.17
C VAL A 512 6.29 -35.88 -15.19
N LEU A 513 7.39 -36.37 -15.76
CA LEU A 513 7.38 -37.51 -16.69
C LEU A 513 6.95 -38.81 -15.99
N SER A 514 7.39 -39.04 -14.76
CA SER A 514 6.99 -40.20 -13.95
C SER A 514 5.51 -40.13 -13.59
N ILE A 515 5.00 -38.93 -13.26
CA ILE A 515 3.58 -38.66 -13.04
C ILE A 515 2.80 -38.88 -14.34
N ILE A 516 3.28 -38.42 -15.50
CA ILE A 516 2.63 -38.64 -16.80
C ILE A 516 2.59 -40.13 -17.13
N ILE A 517 3.67 -40.89 -16.92
CA ILE A 517 3.71 -42.33 -17.17
C ILE A 517 2.79 -43.08 -16.19
N LEU A 518 2.78 -42.69 -14.91
CA LEU A 518 1.82 -43.20 -13.91
C LEU A 518 0.38 -42.85 -14.26
N LEU A 519 0.13 -41.64 -14.78
CA LEU A 519 -1.19 -41.20 -15.21
C LEU A 519 -1.64 -41.94 -16.46
N ILE A 520 -0.77 -42.21 -17.43
CA ILE A 520 -1.10 -42.99 -18.63
C ILE A 520 -1.34 -44.45 -18.25
N GLY A 521 -0.51 -45.06 -17.40
CA GLY A 521 -0.69 -46.42 -16.88
C GLY A 521 -1.95 -46.55 -16.02
N SER A 522 -2.22 -45.55 -15.17
CA SER A 522 -3.45 -45.42 -14.39
C SER A 522 -4.66 -45.20 -15.30
N ASN A 523 -4.56 -44.38 -16.34
CA ASN A 523 -5.64 -44.10 -17.29
C ASN A 523 -6.00 -45.32 -18.13
N LEU A 524 -5.02 -46.14 -18.56
CA LEU A 524 -5.31 -47.40 -19.25
C LEU A 524 -6.00 -48.43 -18.33
N ARG A 525 -5.55 -48.51 -17.07
CA ARG A 525 -6.14 -49.40 -16.05
C ARG A 525 -7.53 -48.90 -15.61
N ASN A 526 -7.70 -47.58 -15.52
CA ASN A 526 -8.96 -46.91 -15.25
C ASN A 526 -9.91 -47.08 -16.42
N ALA A 527 -9.51 -46.92 -17.69
CA ALA A 527 -10.41 -47.06 -18.83
C ALA A 527 -11.14 -48.42 -18.88
N LEU A 528 -10.49 -49.51 -18.44
CA LEU A 528 -11.09 -50.85 -18.34
C LEU A 528 -12.04 -51.00 -17.14
N HIS A 529 -11.76 -50.37 -15.99
CA HIS A 529 -12.65 -50.35 -14.82
C HIS A 529 -13.76 -49.27 -14.89
N SER A 530 -13.48 -48.21 -15.63
CA SER A 530 -14.24 -46.96 -15.71
C SER A 530 -15.50 -47.16 -16.52
N ASN A 531 -15.57 -48.05 -17.51
CA ASN A 531 -16.83 -48.24 -18.25
C ASN A 531 -18.02 -48.71 -17.37
N ARG A 532 -17.79 -49.52 -16.33
CA ARG A 532 -18.86 -49.88 -15.37
C ARG A 532 -19.13 -48.73 -14.38
N ARG A 533 -18.06 -48.08 -13.90
CA ARG A 533 -18.18 -46.93 -12.98
C ARG A 533 -18.79 -45.70 -13.65
N ILE A 534 -18.55 -45.48 -14.94
CA ILE A 534 -19.14 -44.43 -15.79
C ILE A 534 -20.63 -44.69 -15.93
N GLN A 535 -21.07 -45.94 -16.17
CA GLN A 535 -22.50 -46.23 -16.22
C GLN A 535 -23.18 -46.03 -14.86
N ASP A 536 -22.55 -46.44 -13.75
CA ASP A 536 -23.08 -46.17 -12.41
C ASP A 536 -23.05 -44.66 -12.07
N LEU A 537 -22.01 -43.91 -12.45
CA LEU A 537 -21.90 -42.45 -12.26
C LEU A 537 -22.90 -41.66 -13.13
N LEU A 538 -23.16 -42.14 -14.35
CA LEU A 538 -24.06 -41.47 -15.28
C LEU A 538 -25.51 -41.58 -14.84
N TYR A 539 -25.91 -42.66 -14.16
CA TYR A 539 -27.32 -42.93 -13.84
C TYR A 539 -27.64 -43.09 -12.34
N LYS A 540 -26.65 -43.19 -11.45
CA LYS A 540 -26.87 -43.27 -10.00
C LYS A 540 -26.13 -42.15 -9.26
N ASP A 541 -26.67 -41.81 -8.09
CA ASP A 541 -26.05 -40.91 -7.13
C ASP A 541 -25.04 -41.69 -6.28
N GLU A 542 -23.78 -41.20 -6.22
CA GLU A 542 -22.70 -41.91 -5.52
C GLU A 542 -22.92 -42.05 -4.02
N LEU A 543 -23.62 -41.08 -3.40
CA LEU A 543 -23.79 -41.05 -1.96
C LEU A 543 -24.88 -42.02 -1.49
N THR A 544 -26.04 -41.97 -2.13
CA THR A 544 -27.26 -42.69 -1.71
C THR A 544 -27.50 -43.98 -2.49
N GLY A 545 -26.86 -44.15 -3.65
CA GLY A 545 -27.10 -45.28 -4.55
C GLY A 545 -28.45 -45.26 -5.27
N LEU A 546 -29.25 -44.20 -5.07
CA LEU A 546 -30.48 -43.94 -5.83
C LEU A 546 -30.17 -43.55 -7.28
N TYR A 547 -31.18 -43.47 -8.14
CA TYR A 547 -31.02 -42.86 -9.45
C TYR A 547 -30.62 -41.38 -9.31
N ASN A 548 -29.67 -40.91 -10.12
CA ASN A 548 -29.46 -39.48 -10.30
C ASN A 548 -30.51 -38.93 -11.30
N MET A 549 -30.50 -37.64 -11.60
CA MET A 549 -31.47 -37.03 -12.52
C MET A 549 -31.55 -37.76 -13.88
N ASN A 550 -30.40 -38.09 -14.49
CA ASN A 550 -30.36 -38.80 -15.78
C ASN A 550 -30.91 -40.22 -15.67
N GLY A 551 -30.55 -40.93 -14.60
CA GLY A 551 -31.07 -42.29 -14.35
C GLY A 551 -32.57 -42.30 -14.06
N PHE A 552 -33.10 -41.25 -13.42
CA PHE A 552 -34.52 -41.12 -13.13
C PHE A 552 -35.33 -40.96 -14.43
N TYR A 553 -34.85 -40.14 -15.38
CA TYR A 553 -35.46 -39.99 -16.71
C TYR A 553 -35.32 -41.26 -17.57
N GLN A 554 -34.13 -41.86 -17.63
CA GLN A 554 -33.94 -43.11 -18.37
C GLN A 554 -34.85 -44.21 -17.82
N LYS A 555 -35.00 -44.31 -16.49
CA LYS A 555 -35.85 -45.34 -15.88
C LYS A 555 -37.33 -45.15 -16.21
N TRP A 556 -37.77 -43.90 -16.31
CA TRP A 556 -39.10 -43.56 -16.79
C TRP A 556 -39.30 -43.97 -18.26
N GLU A 557 -38.34 -43.66 -19.13
CA GLU A 557 -38.38 -44.04 -20.54
C GLU A 557 -38.39 -45.57 -20.73
N GLU A 558 -37.56 -46.31 -19.99
CA GLU A 558 -37.54 -47.78 -20.00
C GLU A 558 -38.91 -48.39 -19.63
N ASN A 559 -39.59 -47.79 -18.65
CA ASN A 559 -40.86 -48.30 -18.14
C ASN A 559 -42.09 -47.86 -18.98
N ASN A 560 -41.98 -46.79 -19.78
CA ASN A 560 -43.12 -46.18 -20.50
C ASN A 560 -42.97 -46.15 -22.03
N THR A 561 -41.83 -46.55 -22.60
CA THR A 561 -41.63 -46.61 -24.06
C THR A 561 -41.89 -48.02 -24.59
N PRO A 562 -42.84 -48.23 -25.53
CA PRO A 562 -42.98 -49.51 -26.21
C PRO A 562 -41.72 -49.78 -27.03
N SER A 563 -41.12 -50.97 -26.85
CA SER A 563 -39.89 -51.43 -27.51
C SER A 563 -39.79 -51.04 -29.00
N LYS A 564 -39.11 -49.93 -29.29
CA LYS A 564 -38.65 -49.58 -30.63
C LYS A 564 -37.28 -48.92 -30.52
N GLN A 565 -36.27 -49.73 -30.84
CA GLN A 565 -34.88 -49.42 -31.25
C GLN A 565 -33.82 -50.13 -30.40
N GLN A 566 -33.69 -51.43 -30.67
CA GLN A 566 -32.37 -52.07 -30.65
C GLN A 566 -31.56 -51.51 -31.82
N SER A 567 -30.49 -50.77 -31.54
CA SER A 567 -29.34 -50.64 -32.44
C SER A 567 -28.12 -50.28 -31.60
N PHE A 568 -27.06 -51.08 -31.78
CA PHE A 568 -25.77 -51.02 -31.10
C PHE A 568 -25.72 -51.47 -29.64
N VAL A 569 -25.64 -52.79 -29.44
CA VAL A 569 -24.58 -53.53 -28.70
C VAL A 569 -25.04 -55.00 -28.66
N VAL A 570 -24.84 -55.71 -29.78
CA VAL A 570 -25.15 -57.15 -29.94
C VAL A 570 -23.86 -57.99 -30.00
N LEU A 571 -22.78 -57.56 -29.35
CA LEU A 571 -21.50 -58.30 -29.44
C LEU A 571 -20.96 -58.90 -28.16
N TYR A 572 -21.69 -58.91 -27.04
CA TYR A 572 -21.14 -59.51 -25.81
C TYR A 572 -22.02 -60.46 -24.98
N ASN A 573 -23.28 -60.72 -25.32
CA ASN A 573 -24.14 -61.60 -24.50
C ASN A 573 -24.87 -62.72 -25.25
N CYS A 574 -24.31 -63.26 -26.33
CA CYS A 574 -24.82 -64.47 -26.97
C CYS A 574 -24.52 -65.80 -26.24
N PHE A 575 -24.04 -65.81 -24.99
CA PHE A 575 -23.59 -67.07 -24.39
C PHE A 575 -24.31 -67.61 -23.15
N TRP A 576 -25.03 -66.81 -22.34
CA TRP A 576 -25.70 -67.39 -21.16
C TRP A 576 -26.93 -66.60 -20.70
N LYS A 577 -28.13 -66.90 -21.23
CA LYS A 577 -29.30 -67.21 -20.38
C LYS A 577 -30.51 -67.68 -21.18
N LYS A 578 -31.12 -68.69 -20.59
CA LYS A 578 -32.27 -69.47 -21.03
C LYS A 578 -33.53 -68.59 -21.09
N LYS A 579 -34.30 -68.82 -22.15
CA LYS A 579 -35.61 -68.28 -22.48
C LYS A 579 -36.64 -68.64 -21.39
N GLU A 580 -37.33 -67.66 -20.82
CA GLU A 580 -38.65 -67.85 -20.21
C GLU A 580 -39.52 -66.62 -20.50
N GLU A 581 -40.45 -66.81 -21.43
CA GLU A 581 -41.53 -65.89 -21.78
C GLU A 581 -42.65 -66.05 -20.73
N ASN A 582 -43.08 -64.94 -20.12
CA ASN A 582 -44.40 -64.85 -19.49
C ASN A 582 -44.93 -63.42 -19.67
N ASN A 583 -45.64 -63.22 -20.78
CA ASN A 583 -46.27 -61.96 -21.14
C ASN A 583 -47.72 -61.96 -20.61
N THR A 584 -47.96 -61.33 -19.45
CA THR A 584 -49.32 -60.98 -18.98
C THR A 584 -49.52 -59.47 -19.14
N PRO A 585 -50.64 -59.00 -19.71
CA PRO A 585 -50.90 -57.57 -19.86
C PRO A 585 -51.17 -56.94 -18.49
N LYS A 586 -50.27 -56.06 -18.02
CA LYS A 586 -50.44 -55.31 -16.75
C LYS A 586 -51.62 -54.32 -16.86
N LYS A 587 -52.53 -54.37 -15.88
CA LYS A 587 -53.60 -53.37 -15.65
C LYS A 587 -52.98 -51.97 -15.47
N GLN A 588 -53.41 -50.99 -16.26
CA GLN A 588 -53.00 -49.58 -16.17
C GLN A 588 -53.37 -48.95 -14.81
N GLN A 589 -52.36 -48.61 -14.01
CA GLN A 589 -52.46 -47.91 -12.70
C GLN A 589 -52.14 -46.40 -12.85
N SER A 590 -52.74 -45.54 -12.01
CA SER A 590 -52.43 -44.10 -11.92
C SER A 590 -51.14 -43.88 -11.12
N PHE A 591 -50.36 -42.86 -11.48
CA PHE A 591 -49.11 -42.51 -10.81
C PHE A 591 -49.12 -41.09 -10.27
N VAL A 592 -48.25 -40.84 -9.30
CA VAL A 592 -47.98 -39.53 -8.73
C VAL A 592 -46.48 -39.30 -8.70
N LEU A 593 -46.08 -38.08 -9.03
CA LEU A 593 -44.70 -37.65 -8.99
C LEU A 593 -44.49 -36.72 -7.80
N LEU A 594 -43.54 -37.05 -6.95
CA LEU A 594 -43.19 -36.28 -5.77
C LEU A 594 -41.82 -35.66 -5.98
N TYR A 595 -41.69 -34.40 -5.57
CA TYR A 595 -40.41 -33.71 -5.41
C TYR A 595 -40.28 -33.31 -3.95
N SER A 596 -39.19 -33.71 -3.31
CA SER A 596 -39.01 -33.53 -1.88
C SER A 596 -37.71 -32.83 -1.53
N ASP A 597 -37.67 -32.27 -0.33
CA ASP A 597 -36.58 -31.47 0.20
C ASP A 597 -36.49 -31.66 1.72
N ILE A 598 -35.27 -31.66 2.27
CA ILE A 598 -35.04 -31.77 3.71
C ILE A 598 -35.11 -30.38 4.34
N CYS A 599 -35.96 -30.22 5.36
CA CYS A 599 -36.06 -28.94 6.06
C CYS A 599 -34.73 -28.62 6.74
N GLN A 600 -34.20 -27.41 6.49
CA GLN A 600 -32.98 -26.89 7.14
C GLN A 600 -31.75 -27.79 7.01
N PHE A 601 -31.58 -28.52 5.90
CA PHE A 601 -30.43 -29.41 5.71
C PHE A 601 -29.07 -28.71 5.87
N LYS A 602 -28.98 -27.46 5.42
CA LYS A 602 -27.78 -26.63 5.62
C LYS A 602 -27.40 -26.48 7.10
N PHE A 603 -28.39 -26.31 7.98
CA PHE A 603 -28.16 -26.22 9.42
C PHE A 603 -27.62 -27.53 10.01
N ILE A 604 -28.01 -28.68 9.45
CA ILE A 604 -27.43 -29.98 9.84
C ILE A 604 -25.95 -30.03 9.45
N ASN A 605 -25.61 -29.62 8.22
CA ASN A 605 -24.23 -29.58 7.76
C ASN A 605 -23.38 -28.59 8.57
N ASP A 606 -23.91 -27.41 8.87
CA ASP A 606 -23.18 -26.34 9.55
C ASP A 606 -22.90 -26.68 11.02
N ASN A 607 -23.82 -27.38 11.72
CA ASN A 607 -23.68 -27.66 13.16
C ASN A 607 -23.15 -29.06 13.50
N PHE A 608 -23.40 -30.05 12.64
CA PHE A 608 -23.02 -31.45 12.89
C PHE A 608 -22.01 -31.97 11.86
N GLY A 609 -21.65 -31.14 10.88
CA GLY A 609 -20.69 -31.46 9.83
C GLY A 609 -21.32 -32.23 8.66
N PHE A 610 -20.70 -32.06 7.49
CA PHE A 610 -21.11 -32.72 6.25
C PHE A 610 -21.18 -34.25 6.35
N ALA A 611 -20.32 -34.88 7.14
CA ALA A 611 -20.34 -36.33 7.33
C ALA A 611 -21.65 -36.82 7.98
N THR A 612 -22.20 -36.06 8.92
CA THR A 612 -23.49 -36.37 9.54
C THR A 612 -24.64 -36.06 8.57
N GLY A 613 -24.55 -34.97 7.80
CA GLY A 613 -25.49 -34.70 6.71
C GLY A 613 -25.54 -35.82 5.67
N ASP A 614 -24.39 -36.35 5.27
CA ASP A 614 -24.27 -37.46 4.33
C ASP A 614 -24.92 -38.75 4.87
N GLN A 615 -24.73 -39.04 6.16
CA GLN A 615 -25.40 -40.16 6.83
C GLN A 615 -26.93 -40.02 6.81
N VAL A 616 -27.45 -38.81 7.01
CA VAL A 616 -28.88 -38.51 6.91
C VAL A 616 -29.39 -38.77 5.49
N LEU A 617 -28.65 -38.34 4.47
CA LEU A 617 -29.01 -38.55 3.06
C LEU A 617 -29.00 -40.04 2.69
N GLN A 618 -27.98 -40.78 3.13
CA GLN A 618 -27.86 -42.23 2.92
C GLN A 618 -29.02 -43.00 3.56
N ALA A 619 -29.34 -42.67 4.81
CA ALA A 619 -30.47 -43.27 5.52
C ALA A 619 -31.79 -42.93 4.82
N SER A 620 -31.96 -41.68 4.39
CA SER A 620 -33.14 -41.25 3.63
C SER A 620 -33.30 -42.06 2.35
N GLY A 621 -32.24 -42.19 1.54
CA GLY A 621 -32.29 -42.97 0.31
C GLY A 621 -32.60 -44.45 0.55
N LYS A 622 -31.99 -45.06 1.56
CA LYS A 622 -32.26 -46.47 1.91
C LYS A 622 -33.70 -46.69 2.37
N ILE A 623 -34.22 -45.84 3.26
CA ILE A 623 -35.60 -45.97 3.77
C ILE A 623 -36.60 -45.67 2.65
N LEU A 624 -36.29 -44.75 1.73
CA LEU A 624 -37.09 -44.51 0.52
C LEU A 624 -37.16 -45.76 -0.35
N GLN A 625 -36.05 -46.46 -0.58
CA GLN A 625 -36.05 -47.73 -1.34
C GLN A 625 -36.89 -48.82 -0.66
N GLU A 626 -36.81 -48.94 0.67
CA GLU A 626 -37.56 -49.94 1.44
C GLU A 626 -39.08 -49.76 1.38
N ILE A 627 -39.56 -48.54 1.12
CA ILE A 627 -41.00 -48.28 1.02
C ILE A 627 -41.53 -48.41 -0.40
N LEU A 628 -40.69 -48.54 -1.44
CA LEU A 628 -41.14 -48.65 -2.85
C LEU A 628 -41.81 -50.00 -3.14
N GLU A 629 -42.82 -49.98 -3.99
CA GLU A 629 -43.47 -51.14 -4.57
C GLU A 629 -42.91 -51.46 -5.97
N ASP A 630 -43.29 -52.62 -6.54
CA ASP A 630 -42.93 -52.98 -7.92
C ASP A 630 -43.39 -51.90 -8.91
N ASP A 631 -42.54 -51.54 -9.88
CA ASP A 631 -42.73 -50.47 -10.87
C ASP A 631 -42.66 -49.03 -10.33
N GLU A 632 -42.34 -48.82 -9.06
CA GLU A 632 -42.03 -47.51 -8.51
C GLU A 632 -40.52 -47.29 -8.41
N PHE A 633 -40.08 -46.04 -8.46
CA PHE A 633 -38.66 -45.71 -8.33
C PHE A 633 -38.46 -44.33 -7.73
N CYS A 634 -37.30 -44.13 -7.11
CA CYS A 634 -36.89 -42.85 -6.54
C CYS A 634 -35.46 -42.50 -6.97
N GLY A 635 -35.18 -41.20 -6.97
CA GLY A 635 -33.88 -40.64 -7.34
C GLY A 635 -33.51 -39.50 -6.42
N ARG A 636 -32.20 -39.30 -6.23
CA ARG A 636 -31.67 -38.07 -5.64
C ARG A 636 -31.31 -37.13 -6.78
N ILE A 637 -32.00 -36.00 -6.86
CA ILE A 637 -31.92 -35.10 -8.01
C ILE A 637 -30.76 -34.13 -7.86
N SER A 638 -30.64 -33.50 -6.69
CA SER A 638 -29.54 -32.60 -6.34
C SER A 638 -29.54 -32.33 -4.83
N SER A 639 -28.38 -32.14 -4.22
CA SER A 639 -28.27 -31.75 -2.79
C SER A 639 -29.11 -32.64 -1.85
N ASP A 640 -30.15 -32.10 -1.25
CA ASP A 640 -31.11 -32.69 -0.32
C ASP A 640 -32.46 -33.01 -0.97
N HIS A 641 -32.52 -32.92 -2.30
CA HIS A 641 -33.72 -33.14 -3.08
C HIS A 641 -33.87 -34.58 -3.58
N PHE A 642 -35.04 -35.16 -3.33
CA PHE A 642 -35.41 -36.48 -3.85
C PHE A 642 -36.67 -36.40 -4.70
N ALA A 643 -36.65 -37.10 -5.84
CA ALA A 643 -37.84 -37.34 -6.66
C ALA A 643 -38.34 -38.77 -6.50
N LEU A 644 -39.64 -38.95 -6.47
CA LEU A 644 -40.26 -40.27 -6.38
C LEU A 644 -41.40 -40.37 -7.39
N LEU A 645 -41.44 -41.48 -8.12
CA LEU A 645 -42.62 -41.89 -8.87
C LEU A 645 -43.31 -43.03 -8.10
N LEU A 646 -44.50 -42.75 -7.58
CA LEU A 646 -45.28 -43.70 -6.80
C LEU A 646 -46.61 -44.01 -7.47
N LYS A 647 -47.16 -45.19 -7.22
CA LYS A 647 -48.54 -45.55 -7.59
C LYS A 647 -49.50 -44.74 -6.73
N TYR A 648 -50.51 -44.18 -7.38
CA TYR A 648 -51.49 -43.31 -6.76
C TYR A 648 -52.85 -44.00 -6.64
N ASN A 649 -53.30 -44.16 -5.38
CA ASN A 649 -54.62 -44.71 -5.05
C ASN A 649 -55.54 -43.61 -4.52
N CYS A 650 -55.19 -43.02 -3.38
CA CYS A 650 -55.87 -41.88 -2.77
C CYS A 650 -54.88 -41.04 -1.95
N TRP A 651 -55.28 -39.81 -1.58
CA TRP A 651 -54.44 -38.86 -0.86
C TRP A 651 -54.04 -39.36 0.53
N GLU A 652 -54.97 -39.96 1.28
CA GLU A 652 -54.72 -40.46 2.63
C GLU A 652 -53.67 -41.57 2.63
N HIS A 653 -53.65 -42.39 1.59
CA HIS A 653 -52.64 -43.45 1.44
C HIS A 653 -51.25 -42.85 1.19
N LEU A 654 -51.16 -41.84 0.32
CA LEU A 654 -49.91 -41.15 0.01
C LEU A 654 -49.34 -40.40 1.22
N ASP A 655 -50.20 -39.63 1.90
CA ASP A 655 -49.85 -38.88 3.11
C ASP A 655 -49.34 -39.81 4.22
N LYS A 656 -50.10 -40.87 4.54
CA LYS A 656 -49.69 -41.87 5.55
C LYS A 656 -48.37 -42.56 5.18
N ARG A 657 -48.12 -42.81 3.89
CA ARG A 657 -46.89 -43.42 3.40
C ARG A 657 -45.68 -42.50 3.60
N MET A 658 -45.82 -41.20 3.31
CA MET A 658 -44.75 -40.21 3.52
C MET A 658 -44.53 -39.89 5.00
N GLN A 659 -45.59 -39.86 5.82
CA GLN A 659 -45.45 -39.74 7.27
C GLN A 659 -44.72 -40.96 7.87
N ASN A 660 -45.00 -42.17 7.37
CA ASN A 660 -44.29 -43.37 7.79
C ASN A 660 -42.81 -43.34 7.41
N PHE A 661 -42.48 -42.82 6.23
CA PHE A 661 -41.10 -42.56 5.81
C PHE A 661 -40.37 -41.65 6.82
N VAL A 662 -40.93 -40.46 7.09
CA VAL A 662 -40.31 -39.50 8.02
C VAL A 662 -40.24 -40.03 9.44
N LYS A 663 -41.24 -40.80 9.88
CA LYS A 663 -41.21 -41.49 11.17
C LYS A 663 -40.08 -42.51 11.24
N LYS A 664 -39.90 -43.34 10.21
CA LYS A 664 -38.81 -44.32 10.13
C LYS A 664 -37.44 -43.65 10.14
N LEU A 665 -37.29 -42.56 9.38
CA LEU A 665 -36.05 -41.78 9.37
C LEU A 665 -35.74 -41.18 10.74
N ASN A 666 -36.72 -40.57 11.41
CA ASN A 666 -36.54 -40.04 12.76
C ASN A 666 -36.25 -41.12 13.82
N CYS A 667 -36.80 -42.33 13.68
CA CYS A 667 -36.41 -43.46 14.51
C CYS A 667 -34.97 -43.89 14.25
N TRP A 668 -34.53 -43.89 12.99
CA TRP A 668 -33.14 -44.19 12.62
C TRP A 668 -32.17 -43.14 13.16
N LEU A 669 -32.50 -41.85 13.02
CA LEU A 669 -31.70 -40.73 13.53
C LEU A 669 -31.47 -40.86 15.04
N LYS A 670 -32.53 -41.03 15.82
CA LYS A 670 -32.44 -41.25 17.28
C LYS A 670 -31.56 -42.43 17.68
N ALA A 671 -31.46 -43.45 16.83
CA ALA A 671 -30.70 -44.67 17.13
C ALA A 671 -29.25 -44.62 16.64
N LYS A 672 -28.90 -43.68 15.75
CA LYS A 672 -27.63 -43.70 14.99
C LYS A 672 -26.89 -42.36 14.93
N THR A 673 -27.51 -41.26 15.31
CA THR A 673 -26.89 -39.93 15.31
C THR A 673 -27.18 -39.18 16.62
N ASP A 674 -26.35 -38.19 16.94
CA ASP A 674 -26.49 -37.33 18.13
C ASP A 674 -27.40 -36.11 17.87
N ILE A 675 -28.16 -36.10 16.78
CA ILE A 675 -29.04 -34.98 16.42
C ILE A 675 -30.23 -34.96 17.41
N PRO A 676 -30.37 -33.92 18.26
CA PRO A 676 -31.34 -33.92 19.36
C PRO A 676 -32.77 -33.55 18.91
N TYR A 677 -32.94 -33.14 17.65
CA TYR A 677 -34.21 -32.70 17.07
C TYR A 677 -34.68 -33.61 15.94
N LYS A 678 -35.95 -33.49 15.57
CA LYS A 678 -36.53 -34.24 14.45
C LYS A 678 -36.15 -33.57 13.13
N ILE A 679 -35.87 -34.39 12.12
CA ILE A 679 -35.71 -33.93 10.74
C ILE A 679 -37.05 -34.10 10.03
N ASP A 680 -37.53 -33.01 9.45
CA ASP A 680 -38.74 -32.98 8.65
C ASP A 680 -38.42 -32.86 7.16
N PHE A 681 -39.38 -33.31 6.34
CA PHE A 681 -39.31 -33.22 4.88
C PHE A 681 -40.48 -32.39 4.38
N VAL A 682 -40.29 -31.78 3.22
CA VAL A 682 -41.37 -31.16 2.45
C VAL A 682 -41.56 -31.95 1.17
N PHE A 683 -42.80 -32.32 0.87
CA PHE A 683 -43.16 -33.04 -0.36
C PHE A 683 -44.11 -32.21 -1.22
N GLY A 684 -43.68 -31.87 -2.43
CA GLY A 684 -44.55 -31.35 -3.48
C GLY A 684 -45.01 -32.47 -4.40
N VAL A 685 -46.30 -32.49 -4.74
CA VAL A 685 -46.96 -33.63 -5.38
C VAL A 685 -47.61 -33.19 -6.70
N CYS A 686 -47.35 -33.92 -7.79
CA CYS A 686 -48.03 -33.73 -9.09
C CYS A 686 -48.68 -35.04 -9.56
N LEU A 687 -49.97 -35.01 -9.88
CA LEU A 687 -50.69 -36.18 -10.38
C LEU A 687 -50.42 -36.42 -11.87
N ILE A 688 -50.25 -37.69 -12.22
CA ILE A 688 -50.11 -38.16 -13.60
C ILE A 688 -51.40 -38.85 -14.02
N GLU A 689 -52.12 -38.22 -14.95
CA GLU A 689 -53.42 -38.69 -15.46
C GLU A 689 -53.27 -39.75 -16.56
N LYS A 690 -54.33 -40.55 -16.71
CA LYS A 690 -54.34 -41.86 -17.38
C LYS A 690 -54.07 -41.86 -18.90
N ASN A 691 -54.10 -40.72 -19.59
CA ASN A 691 -54.07 -40.66 -21.08
C ASN A 691 -53.33 -39.43 -21.66
N ALA A 692 -52.48 -38.74 -20.89
CA ALA A 692 -51.71 -37.61 -21.43
C ALA A 692 -50.43 -38.09 -22.12
N THR A 693 -49.95 -37.39 -23.15
CA THR A 693 -48.52 -37.40 -23.50
C THR A 693 -47.79 -36.79 -22.31
N ILE A 694 -47.12 -37.64 -21.52
CA ILE A 694 -46.48 -37.23 -20.26
C ILE A 694 -45.08 -36.74 -20.58
N ASP A 695 -44.90 -35.42 -20.53
CA ASP A 695 -43.59 -34.82 -20.37
C ASP A 695 -43.21 -34.89 -18.88
N LEU A 696 -42.31 -35.82 -18.55
CA LEU A 696 -41.87 -36.03 -17.17
C LEU A 696 -41.11 -34.81 -16.63
N HIS A 697 -40.37 -34.08 -17.48
CA HIS A 697 -39.68 -32.86 -17.07
C HIS A 697 -40.70 -31.83 -16.58
N GLN A 698 -41.73 -31.58 -17.39
CA GLN A 698 -42.80 -30.67 -17.03
C GLN A 698 -43.47 -31.10 -15.71
N LYS A 699 -43.83 -32.37 -15.55
CA LYS A 699 -44.48 -32.87 -14.33
C LYS A 699 -43.58 -32.75 -13.09
N LEU A 700 -42.27 -32.97 -13.24
CA LEU A 700 -41.30 -32.84 -12.15
C LEU A 700 -41.17 -31.37 -11.72
N ASP A 701 -41.20 -30.44 -12.68
CA ASP A 701 -41.24 -29.01 -12.39
C ASP A 701 -42.50 -28.61 -11.64
N LEU A 702 -43.68 -29.13 -12.01
CA LEU A 702 -44.93 -28.90 -11.28
C LEU A 702 -44.85 -29.42 -9.84
N ALA A 703 -44.30 -30.61 -9.63
CA ALA A 703 -44.06 -31.14 -8.28
C ALA A 703 -43.07 -30.26 -7.49
N ASN A 704 -42.04 -29.73 -8.15
CA ASN A 704 -41.07 -28.82 -7.54
C ASN A 704 -41.70 -27.47 -7.15
N TYR A 705 -42.59 -26.89 -7.97
CA TYR A 705 -43.35 -25.68 -7.60
C TYR A 705 -44.15 -25.90 -6.32
N SER A 706 -44.83 -27.04 -6.20
CA SER A 706 -45.60 -27.39 -5.01
C SER A 706 -44.71 -27.56 -3.77
N ARG A 707 -43.52 -28.16 -3.93
CA ARG A 707 -42.52 -28.30 -2.86
C ARG A 707 -42.06 -26.93 -2.36
N ARG A 708 -41.74 -26.01 -3.28
CA ARG A 708 -41.29 -24.65 -2.91
C ARG A 708 -42.38 -23.90 -2.15
N TYR A 709 -43.62 -23.99 -2.62
CA TYR A 709 -44.76 -23.41 -1.92
C TYR A 709 -44.93 -23.96 -0.50
N ALA A 710 -44.76 -25.27 -0.33
CA ALA A 710 -44.85 -25.94 0.96
C ALA A 710 -43.73 -25.53 1.93
N LYS A 711 -42.53 -25.23 1.43
CA LYS A 711 -41.41 -24.71 2.25
C LYS A 711 -41.66 -23.29 2.76
N ASP A 712 -42.34 -22.48 1.96
CA ASP A 712 -42.74 -21.11 2.31
C ASP A 712 -44.01 -21.07 3.19
N THR A 713 -44.69 -22.20 3.39
CA THR A 713 -45.94 -22.29 4.16
C THR A 713 -45.75 -23.11 5.44
N PRO A 714 -45.73 -22.48 6.63
CA PRO A 714 -45.55 -23.20 7.90
C PRO A 714 -46.61 -24.29 8.11
N GLY A 715 -46.18 -25.50 8.47
CA GLY A 715 -47.07 -26.63 8.80
C GLY A 715 -47.50 -27.50 7.62
N SER A 716 -47.11 -27.18 6.38
CA SER A 716 -47.45 -27.97 5.19
C SER A 716 -46.36 -29.02 4.85
N PHE A 717 -46.55 -30.25 5.33
CA PHE A 717 -45.62 -31.37 5.12
C PHE A 717 -45.68 -31.98 3.70
N ILE A 718 -46.88 -32.07 3.13
CA ILE A 718 -47.14 -32.60 1.79
C ILE A 718 -48.20 -31.74 1.10
N VAL A 719 -47.91 -31.25 -0.10
CA VAL A 719 -48.77 -30.32 -0.83
C VAL A 719 -49.00 -30.83 -2.24
N LEU A 720 -50.26 -30.77 -2.67
CA LEU A 720 -50.65 -31.07 -4.06
C LEU A 720 -50.46 -29.82 -4.91
N TYR A 721 -49.88 -30.00 -6.09
CA TYR A 721 -49.75 -28.96 -7.09
C TYR A 721 -51.11 -28.32 -7.43
N ASP A 722 -51.18 -27.00 -7.31
CA ASP A 722 -52.23 -26.14 -7.83
C ASP A 722 -51.61 -25.14 -8.83
N GLU A 723 -52.33 -24.83 -9.89
CA GLU A 723 -51.91 -23.88 -10.93
C GLU A 723 -51.61 -22.49 -10.34
N LYS A 724 -52.26 -22.12 -9.23
CA LYS A 724 -51.98 -20.87 -8.50
C LYS A 724 -50.53 -20.79 -8.01
N MET A 725 -49.91 -21.91 -7.62
CA MET A 725 -48.52 -21.94 -7.13
C MET A 725 -47.54 -21.63 -8.26
N ARG A 726 -47.77 -22.22 -9.44
CA ARG A 726 -47.00 -21.90 -10.65
C ARG A 726 -47.22 -20.45 -11.08
N ALA A 727 -48.45 -19.96 -11.04
CA ALA A 727 -48.77 -18.58 -11.39
C ALA A 727 -48.05 -17.56 -10.49
N GLN A 728 -47.94 -17.82 -9.18
CA GLN A 728 -47.18 -16.96 -8.24
C GLN A 728 -45.68 -16.99 -8.51
N ALA A 729 -45.11 -18.17 -8.78
CA ALA A 729 -43.69 -18.30 -9.10
C ALA A 729 -43.34 -17.63 -10.44
N LEU A 730 -44.20 -17.79 -11.45
CA LEU A 730 -44.08 -17.09 -12.74
C LEU A 730 -44.22 -15.58 -12.57
N LEU A 731 -45.15 -15.12 -11.73
CA LEU A 731 -45.30 -13.69 -11.42
C LEU A 731 -44.02 -13.14 -10.80
N ALA A 732 -43.46 -13.81 -9.79
CA ALA A 732 -42.20 -13.41 -9.17
C ALA A 732 -41.07 -13.32 -10.19
N GLN A 733 -40.86 -14.38 -10.99
CA GLN A 733 -39.84 -14.39 -12.04
C GLN A 733 -40.05 -13.26 -13.07
N GLN A 734 -41.29 -13.01 -13.49
CA GLN A 734 -41.62 -11.94 -14.43
C GLN A 734 -41.26 -10.56 -13.85
N LEU A 735 -41.68 -10.28 -12.61
CA LEU A 735 -41.40 -9.00 -11.95
C LEU A 735 -39.90 -8.81 -11.72
N GLU A 736 -39.19 -9.86 -11.29
CA GLU A 736 -37.72 -9.85 -11.12
C GLU A 736 -36.99 -9.57 -12.43
N SER A 737 -37.38 -10.26 -13.51
CA SER A 737 -36.74 -10.11 -14.82
C SER A 737 -36.95 -8.72 -15.45
N ARG A 738 -38.03 -8.02 -15.07
CA ARG A 738 -38.40 -6.71 -15.62
C ARG A 738 -37.84 -5.55 -14.83
N LEU A 739 -37.40 -5.75 -13.58
CA LEU A 739 -37.01 -4.67 -12.67
C LEU A 739 -36.06 -3.64 -13.31
N ASP A 740 -34.95 -4.09 -13.91
CA ASP A 740 -33.96 -3.18 -14.48
C ASP A 740 -34.53 -2.36 -15.66
N GLN A 741 -35.39 -2.97 -16.49
CA GLN A 741 -36.09 -2.28 -17.58
C GLN A 741 -37.13 -1.29 -17.03
N ALA A 742 -37.91 -1.71 -16.03
CA ALA A 742 -38.96 -0.90 -15.42
C ALA A 742 -38.44 0.39 -14.77
N LEU A 743 -37.23 0.33 -14.18
CA LEU A 743 -36.55 1.51 -13.62
C LEU A 743 -36.04 2.48 -14.72
N GLN A 744 -35.73 1.98 -15.91
CA GLN A 744 -35.26 2.79 -17.05
C GLN A 744 -36.41 3.38 -17.88
N GLU A 745 -37.52 2.64 -18.02
CA GLU A 745 -38.67 3.00 -18.86
C GLU A 745 -39.74 3.83 -18.12
N ASN A 746 -39.42 4.39 -16.94
CA ASN A 746 -40.33 5.17 -16.10
C ASN A 746 -41.65 4.43 -15.77
N GLU A 747 -41.59 3.10 -15.64
CA GLU A 747 -42.76 2.31 -15.22
C GLU A 747 -43.03 2.49 -13.73
N PHE A 748 -41.99 2.67 -12.93
CA PHE A 748 -42.13 3.10 -11.56
C PHE A 748 -42.46 4.59 -11.49
N VAL A 749 -43.42 4.94 -10.64
CA VAL A 749 -43.84 6.32 -10.42
C VAL A 749 -43.96 6.59 -8.92
N VAL A 750 -43.65 7.82 -8.53
CA VAL A 750 -43.67 8.26 -7.14
C VAL A 750 -44.99 8.97 -6.86
N TYR A 751 -45.72 8.47 -5.86
CA TYR A 751 -46.86 9.16 -5.27
C TYR A 751 -46.41 9.84 -3.97
N TYR A 752 -46.99 10.97 -3.65
CA TYR A 752 -46.69 11.71 -2.42
C TYR A 752 -47.92 11.70 -1.52
N GLN A 753 -47.74 11.37 -0.24
CA GLN A 753 -48.77 11.52 0.77
C GLN A 753 -48.37 12.64 1.75
N PRO A 754 -49.14 13.74 1.86
CA PRO A 754 -48.86 14.80 2.80
C PRO A 754 -48.91 14.32 4.26
N LYS A 755 -47.96 14.80 5.06
CA LYS A 755 -47.94 14.80 6.52
C LYS A 755 -48.43 16.16 6.99
N VAL A 756 -49.38 16.19 7.92
CA VAL A 756 -50.06 17.43 8.30
C VAL A 756 -50.01 17.72 9.80
N SER A 757 -50.01 19.01 10.13
CA SER A 757 -50.37 19.49 11.47
C SER A 757 -51.86 19.28 11.69
N MET A 758 -52.23 18.53 12.73
CA MET A 758 -53.64 18.31 13.06
C MET A 758 -54.34 19.56 13.61
N LYS A 759 -53.59 20.59 14.02
CA LYS A 759 -54.12 21.83 14.62
C LYS A 759 -54.84 22.70 13.59
N ASP A 760 -54.25 22.85 12.42
CA ASP A 760 -54.65 23.81 11.38
C ASP A 760 -54.69 23.18 9.97
N GLY A 761 -54.25 21.92 9.82
CA GLY A 761 -54.25 21.21 8.55
C GLY A 761 -53.04 21.51 7.67
N SER A 762 -52.10 22.35 8.12
CA SER A 762 -50.95 22.75 7.30
C SER A 762 -50.03 21.57 6.98
N ILE A 763 -49.51 21.52 5.75
CA ILE A 763 -48.53 20.53 5.34
C ILE A 763 -47.20 20.77 6.07
N ILE A 764 -46.64 19.72 6.67
CA ILE A 764 -45.35 19.76 7.38
C ILE A 764 -44.26 18.90 6.70
N GLY A 765 -44.65 18.12 5.69
CA GLY A 765 -43.80 17.15 5.00
C GLY A 765 -44.63 16.22 4.13
N SER A 766 -43.99 15.25 3.50
CA SER A 766 -44.67 14.18 2.77
C SER A 766 -43.89 12.88 2.78
N GLU A 767 -44.58 11.77 2.53
CA GLU A 767 -43.97 10.46 2.28
C GLU A 767 -44.01 10.15 0.78
N ALA A 768 -42.86 9.73 0.24
CA ALA A 768 -42.71 9.25 -1.12
C ALA A 768 -43.01 7.75 -1.19
N LEU A 769 -44.03 7.41 -1.96
CA LEU A 769 -44.62 6.09 -2.04
C LEU A 769 -44.54 5.56 -3.47
N ILE A 770 -43.76 4.50 -3.67
CA ILE A 770 -43.58 3.92 -4.99
C ILE A 770 -44.84 3.18 -5.47
N ARG A 771 -45.13 3.32 -6.77
CA ARG A 771 -46.17 2.58 -7.50
C ARG A 771 -45.59 2.10 -8.82
N TRP A 772 -46.07 0.97 -9.33
CA TRP A 772 -45.56 0.40 -10.58
C TRP A 772 -46.66 0.32 -11.64
N ASN A 773 -46.54 1.13 -12.68
CA ASN A 773 -47.37 1.08 -13.89
C ASN A 773 -46.86 -0.01 -14.84
N HIS A 774 -47.10 -1.27 -14.49
CA HIS A 774 -46.61 -2.38 -15.31
C HIS A 774 -47.39 -2.46 -16.64
N PRO A 775 -46.72 -2.55 -17.80
CA PRO A 775 -47.38 -2.48 -19.12
C PRO A 775 -48.40 -3.60 -19.33
N ASP A 776 -48.07 -4.83 -18.94
CA ASP A 776 -48.97 -5.97 -19.10
C ASP A 776 -49.92 -6.22 -17.91
N LYS A 777 -49.55 -5.80 -16.69
CA LYS A 777 -50.28 -6.15 -15.46
C LYS A 777 -51.05 -4.97 -14.85
N GLY A 778 -50.94 -3.79 -15.45
CA GLY A 778 -51.59 -2.57 -14.96
C GLY A 778 -50.92 -2.01 -13.70
N PHE A 779 -51.70 -1.28 -12.92
CA PHE A 779 -51.23 -0.57 -11.74
C PHE A 779 -50.99 -1.53 -10.55
N LEU A 780 -49.73 -1.75 -10.19
CA LEU A 780 -49.33 -2.61 -9.10
C LEU A 780 -48.99 -1.79 -7.84
N MET A 781 -49.58 -2.22 -6.72
CA MET A 781 -49.28 -1.69 -5.39
C MET A 781 -47.99 -2.31 -4.83
N PRO A 782 -47.24 -1.60 -3.98
CA PRO A 782 -45.98 -2.09 -3.41
C PRO A 782 -46.10 -3.45 -2.71
N GLY A 783 -47.22 -3.73 -2.03
CA GLY A 783 -47.47 -5.03 -1.40
C GLY A 783 -47.47 -6.24 -2.34
N VAL A 784 -47.53 -6.03 -3.66
CA VAL A 784 -47.44 -7.10 -4.66
C VAL A 784 -45.99 -7.44 -5.01
N PHE A 785 -45.10 -6.44 -5.06
CA PHE A 785 -43.75 -6.61 -5.61
C PHE A 785 -42.62 -6.38 -4.60
N ILE A 786 -42.79 -5.51 -3.59
CA ILE A 786 -41.78 -5.27 -2.56
C ILE A 786 -41.44 -6.57 -1.81
N PRO A 787 -42.40 -7.39 -1.33
CA PRO A 787 -42.06 -8.64 -0.64
C PRO A 787 -41.30 -9.63 -1.53
N ILE A 788 -41.49 -9.58 -2.85
CA ILE A 788 -40.77 -10.42 -3.82
C ILE A 788 -39.32 -9.94 -3.94
N PHE A 789 -39.11 -8.63 -4.08
CA PHE A 789 -37.78 -8.03 -4.20
C PHE A 789 -36.99 -8.02 -2.89
N GLU A 790 -37.66 -8.08 -1.73
CA GLU A 790 -37.00 -8.25 -0.44
C GLU A 790 -36.40 -9.65 -0.29
N LYS A 791 -37.10 -10.70 -0.75
CA LYS A 791 -36.62 -12.10 -0.67
C LYS A 791 -35.28 -12.33 -1.38
N ASN A 792 -35.00 -11.58 -2.44
CA ASN A 792 -33.80 -11.74 -3.26
C ASN A 792 -32.83 -10.53 -3.19
N GLY A 793 -33.15 -9.53 -2.37
CA GLY A 793 -32.34 -8.33 -2.17
C GLY A 793 -32.40 -7.28 -3.28
N MET A 794 -33.25 -7.46 -4.29
CA MET A 794 -33.45 -6.49 -5.37
C MET A 794 -34.14 -5.19 -4.92
N VAL A 795 -34.83 -5.21 -3.77
CA VAL A 795 -35.49 -4.02 -3.18
C VAL A 795 -34.52 -2.84 -3.07
N LYS A 796 -33.23 -3.12 -2.84
CA LYS A 796 -32.20 -2.09 -2.71
C LYS A 796 -32.02 -1.21 -3.93
N LYS A 797 -32.27 -1.75 -5.13
CA LYS A 797 -32.24 -0.98 -6.38
C LYS A 797 -33.44 -0.03 -6.46
N VAL A 798 -34.59 -0.51 -6.00
CA VAL A 798 -35.85 0.23 -6.00
C VAL A 798 -35.78 1.41 -5.03
N ASP A 799 -35.28 1.18 -3.81
CA ASP A 799 -35.18 2.20 -2.77
C ASP A 799 -34.25 3.36 -3.20
N LEU A 800 -33.07 3.04 -3.74
CA LEU A 800 -32.12 4.06 -4.24
C LEU A 800 -32.67 4.84 -5.44
N TRP A 801 -33.38 4.17 -6.35
CA TRP A 801 -34.02 4.85 -7.48
C TRP A 801 -35.12 5.79 -6.99
N LEU A 802 -35.99 5.35 -6.08
CA LEU A 802 -37.03 6.18 -5.48
C LEU A 802 -36.45 7.43 -4.81
N PHE A 803 -35.37 7.25 -4.05
CA PHE A 803 -34.66 8.33 -3.37
C PHE A 803 -34.06 9.34 -4.35
N GLU A 804 -33.45 8.87 -5.45
CA GLU A 804 -32.93 9.76 -6.49
C GLU A 804 -34.05 10.54 -7.20
N GLU A 805 -35.19 9.91 -7.48
CA GLU A 805 -36.36 10.59 -8.06
C GLU A 805 -36.95 11.66 -7.12
N VAL A 806 -36.97 11.40 -5.82
CA VAL A 806 -37.34 12.40 -4.81
C VAL A 806 -36.37 13.58 -4.84
N CYS A 807 -35.05 13.33 -4.87
CA CYS A 807 -34.06 14.39 -4.93
C CYS A 807 -34.22 15.26 -6.20
N LYS A 808 -34.43 14.64 -7.37
CA LYS A 808 -34.75 15.35 -8.62
C LYS A 808 -36.01 16.21 -8.50
N THR A 809 -37.05 15.66 -7.89
CA THR A 809 -38.32 16.35 -7.70
C THR A 809 -38.16 17.56 -6.79
N MET A 810 -37.47 17.41 -5.65
CA MET A 810 -37.22 18.51 -4.71
C MET A 810 -36.34 19.61 -5.32
N ARG A 811 -35.34 19.23 -6.14
CA ARG A 811 -34.56 20.20 -6.90
C ARG A 811 -35.45 21.02 -7.85
N THR A 812 -36.37 20.36 -8.54
CA THR A 812 -37.34 21.01 -9.41
C THR A 812 -38.25 21.97 -8.63
N TRP A 813 -38.72 21.57 -7.44
CA TRP A 813 -39.51 22.45 -6.57
C TRP A 813 -38.72 23.68 -6.11
N SER A 814 -37.45 23.50 -5.77
CA SER A 814 -36.55 24.61 -5.40
C SER A 814 -36.38 25.60 -6.54
N GLU A 815 -36.25 25.13 -7.79
CA GLU A 815 -36.10 25.99 -8.97
C GLU A 815 -37.38 26.71 -9.35
N LYS A 816 -38.54 26.08 -9.13
CA LYS A 816 -39.87 26.68 -9.31
C LYS A 816 -40.26 27.66 -8.19
N GLY A 817 -39.48 27.72 -7.10
CA GLY A 817 -39.78 28.56 -5.93
C GLY A 817 -40.93 28.04 -5.06
N TYR A 818 -41.22 26.74 -5.14
CA TYR A 818 -42.22 26.10 -4.28
C TYR A 818 -41.68 25.93 -2.84
N PRO A 819 -42.56 25.90 -1.82
CA PRO A 819 -42.13 25.62 -0.47
C PRO A 819 -41.53 24.21 -0.39
N LEU A 820 -40.36 24.13 0.27
CA LEU A 820 -39.66 22.86 0.48
C LEU A 820 -39.95 22.35 1.88
N PHE A 821 -40.64 21.21 1.95
CA PHE A 821 -40.87 20.46 3.19
C PHE A 821 -40.06 19.15 3.18
N PRO A 822 -39.79 18.56 4.36
CA PRO A 822 -39.17 17.24 4.43
C PRO A 822 -39.93 16.18 3.65
N VAL A 823 -39.22 15.36 2.87
CA VAL A 823 -39.78 14.22 2.13
C VAL A 823 -39.17 12.93 2.66
N SER A 824 -40.03 11.99 2.98
CA SER A 824 -39.65 10.72 3.59
C SER A 824 -39.61 9.60 2.57
N CYS A 825 -38.54 8.80 2.62
CA CYS A 825 -38.31 7.68 1.71
C CYS A 825 -38.11 6.40 2.52
N ASN A 826 -38.86 5.36 2.16
CA ASN A 826 -38.74 4.04 2.77
C ASN A 826 -37.46 3.34 2.31
N PHE A 827 -36.72 2.76 3.26
CA PHE A 827 -35.54 1.94 2.98
C PHE A 827 -35.67 0.56 3.63
N SER A 828 -35.42 -0.49 2.85
CA SER A 828 -35.36 -1.84 3.35
C SER A 828 -34.18 -2.03 4.30
N ARG A 829 -34.37 -2.90 5.29
CA ARG A 829 -33.36 -3.31 6.28
C ARG A 829 -32.03 -3.75 5.68
N LEU A 830 -32.06 -4.28 4.45
CA LEU A 830 -30.88 -4.79 3.74
C LEU A 830 -29.85 -3.71 3.42
N HIS A 831 -30.22 -2.42 3.45
CA HIS A 831 -29.29 -1.30 3.27
C HIS A 831 -28.41 -1.06 4.50
N PHE A 832 -28.96 -1.21 5.70
CA PHE A 832 -28.29 -0.88 6.97
C PHE A 832 -27.24 -1.92 7.38
N GLN A 833 -27.15 -3.03 6.66
CA GLN A 833 -26.07 -4.01 6.75
C GLN A 833 -24.85 -3.63 5.88
N GLN A 834 -24.94 -2.58 5.07
CA GLN A 834 -23.89 -2.16 4.15
C GLN A 834 -23.20 -0.89 4.66
N SER A 835 -21.88 -0.97 4.89
CA SER A 835 -21.09 0.15 5.41
C SER A 835 -20.99 1.35 4.46
N ASP A 836 -21.21 1.15 3.16
CA ASP A 836 -21.15 2.20 2.12
C ASP A 836 -22.48 2.95 1.94
N PHE A 837 -23.56 2.53 2.61
CA PHE A 837 -24.90 3.08 2.39
C PHE A 837 -25.00 4.61 2.65
N PRO A 838 -24.51 5.16 3.79
CA PRO A 838 -24.56 6.61 4.02
C PRO A 838 -23.86 7.43 2.94
N ALA A 839 -22.69 6.98 2.48
CA ALA A 839 -21.94 7.67 1.44
C ALA A 839 -22.72 7.72 0.12
N ARG A 840 -23.43 6.63 -0.24
CA ARG A 840 -24.20 6.55 -1.49
C ARG A 840 -25.40 7.47 -1.52
N ILE A 841 -26.14 7.59 -0.41
CA ILE A 841 -27.28 8.51 -0.38
C ILE A 841 -26.83 9.98 -0.33
N CYS A 842 -25.71 10.27 0.35
CA CYS A 842 -25.08 11.60 0.35
C CYS A 842 -24.72 12.02 -1.08
N GLU A 843 -24.06 11.13 -1.82
CA GLU A 843 -23.70 11.38 -3.22
C GLU A 843 -24.92 11.69 -4.09
N ILE A 844 -26.04 10.98 -3.90
CA ILE A 844 -27.28 11.22 -4.65
C ILE A 844 -27.88 12.59 -4.29
N ALA A 845 -27.97 12.93 -3.00
CA ALA A 845 -28.53 14.21 -2.56
C ALA A 845 -27.68 15.41 -3.02
N ASP A 846 -26.36 15.30 -2.88
CA ASP A 846 -25.39 16.32 -3.32
C ASP A 846 -25.44 16.54 -4.84
N ARG A 847 -25.56 15.46 -5.63
CA ARG A 847 -25.67 15.52 -7.10
C ARG A 847 -26.85 16.39 -7.55
N TRP A 848 -27.95 16.36 -6.82
CA TRP A 848 -29.16 17.15 -7.10
C TRP A 848 -29.26 18.41 -6.25
N ASN A 849 -28.24 18.74 -5.46
CA ASN A 849 -28.15 19.92 -4.60
C ASN A 849 -29.39 20.09 -3.70
N VAL A 850 -29.82 19.00 -3.07
CA VAL A 850 -30.94 18.97 -2.12
C VAL A 850 -30.39 19.02 -0.70
N PRO A 851 -30.82 19.98 0.15
CA PRO A 851 -30.38 20.02 1.54
C PRO A 851 -30.75 18.73 2.30
N HIS A 852 -29.76 18.07 2.91
CA HIS A 852 -29.93 16.75 3.55
C HIS A 852 -30.98 16.75 4.67
N HIS A 853 -31.14 17.86 5.40
CA HIS A 853 -32.13 17.99 6.49
C HIS A 853 -33.60 17.97 6.02
N LEU A 854 -33.84 18.04 4.71
CA LEU A 854 -35.14 17.88 4.08
C LEU A 854 -35.38 16.44 3.58
N LEU A 855 -34.40 15.55 3.71
CA LEU A 855 -34.51 14.14 3.32
C LEU A 855 -34.62 13.29 4.57
N GLU A 856 -35.74 12.58 4.70
CA GLU A 856 -36.05 11.73 5.85
C GLU A 856 -36.03 10.26 5.42
N LEU A 857 -35.28 9.43 6.14
CA LEU A 857 -35.15 8.01 5.88
C LEU A 857 -36.08 7.24 6.82
N GLU A 858 -37.06 6.56 6.24
CA GLU A 858 -38.01 5.72 6.97
C GLU A 858 -37.56 4.26 7.00
N ILE A 859 -37.61 3.67 8.19
CA ILE A 859 -37.23 2.28 8.47
C ILE A 859 -38.24 1.62 9.39
N THR A 860 -38.57 0.36 9.13
CA THR A 860 -39.53 -0.36 9.98
C THR A 860 -38.95 -0.72 11.35
N GLU A 861 -39.79 -0.79 12.37
CA GLU A 861 -39.42 -1.21 13.73
C GLU A 861 -38.68 -2.56 13.77
N SER A 862 -39.02 -3.49 12.87
CA SER A 862 -38.41 -4.83 12.82
C SER A 862 -36.89 -4.81 12.63
N VAL A 863 -36.34 -3.74 12.05
CA VAL A 863 -34.90 -3.53 11.86
C VAL A 863 -34.18 -3.37 13.20
N LEU A 864 -34.89 -2.94 14.24
CA LEU A 864 -34.33 -2.64 15.56
C LEU A 864 -34.12 -3.88 16.43
N LEU A 865 -34.71 -5.04 16.05
CA LEU A 865 -34.73 -6.27 16.87
C LEU A 865 -33.49 -7.17 16.71
N GLU A 866 -32.64 -6.96 15.69
CA GLU A 866 -31.46 -7.79 15.40
C GLU A 866 -30.14 -6.98 15.55
N GLU A 867 -29.07 -7.63 16.06
CA GLU A 867 -27.80 -7.10 16.62
C GLU A 867 -27.34 -5.65 16.27
N SER A 868 -27.06 -4.89 17.34
CA SER A 868 -27.26 -3.43 17.48
C SER A 868 -26.04 -2.50 17.34
N THR A 869 -24.84 -2.96 16.93
CA THR A 869 -23.69 -2.03 16.83
C THR A 869 -23.59 -1.37 15.46
N THR A 870 -23.67 -2.15 14.38
CA THR A 870 -23.46 -1.64 13.01
C THR A 870 -24.58 -0.70 12.54
N ILE A 871 -25.84 -0.97 12.93
CA ILE A 871 -26.99 -0.13 12.55
C ILE A 871 -26.93 1.24 13.26
N ALA A 872 -26.55 1.25 14.55
CA ALA A 872 -26.40 2.48 15.33
C ALA A 872 -25.28 3.37 14.77
N GLU A 873 -24.16 2.79 14.35
CA GLU A 873 -23.06 3.50 13.67
C GLU A 873 -23.53 4.15 12.37
N VAL A 874 -24.29 3.40 11.54
CA VAL A 874 -24.86 3.93 10.29
C VAL A 874 -25.81 5.09 10.56
N PHE A 875 -26.66 5.02 11.60
CA PHE A 875 -27.57 6.11 11.95
C PHE A 875 -26.81 7.35 12.39
N GLN A 876 -25.78 7.18 13.23
CA GLN A 876 -24.96 8.30 13.67
C GLN A 876 -24.31 9.03 12.48
N ILE A 877 -23.74 8.29 11.52
CA ILE A 877 -23.14 8.86 10.31
C ILE A 877 -24.18 9.64 9.50
N LEU A 878 -25.37 9.07 9.30
CA LEU A 878 -26.47 9.74 8.59
C LEU A 878 -26.90 11.05 9.26
N LYS A 879 -26.95 11.05 10.60
CA LYS A 879 -27.26 12.24 11.39
C LYS A 879 -26.18 13.31 11.32
N GLU A 880 -24.90 12.91 11.36
CA GLU A 880 -23.76 13.82 11.15
C GLU A 880 -23.80 14.46 9.75
N MET A 881 -24.27 13.71 8.76
CA MET A 881 -24.55 14.20 7.40
C MET A 881 -25.85 15.04 7.29
N GLN A 882 -26.54 15.30 8.40
CA GLN A 882 -27.77 16.09 8.52
C GLN A 882 -29.03 15.43 7.95
N PHE A 883 -29.03 14.14 7.62
CA PHE A 883 -30.26 13.43 7.25
C PHE A 883 -31.18 13.24 8.47
N LYS A 884 -32.48 13.19 8.22
CA LYS A 884 -33.48 12.83 9.24
C LYS A 884 -33.74 11.32 9.24
N ILE A 885 -33.95 10.75 10.42
CA ILE A 885 -34.28 9.33 10.57
C ILE A 885 -35.66 9.19 11.19
N ALA A 886 -36.52 8.40 10.54
CA ALA A 886 -37.87 8.11 10.98
C ALA A 886 -38.04 6.61 11.23
N ILE A 887 -38.56 6.25 12.41
CA ILE A 887 -38.96 4.88 12.72
C ILE A 887 -40.42 4.69 12.32
N ASP A 888 -40.66 3.74 11.43
CA ASP A 888 -41.94 3.42 10.84
C ASP A 888 -42.59 2.18 11.45
N ASP A 889 -43.91 2.07 11.32
CA ASP A 889 -44.74 0.97 11.83
C ASP A 889 -44.57 0.66 13.34
N PHE A 890 -44.20 1.67 14.15
CA PHE A 890 -43.89 1.47 15.58
C PHE A 890 -45.11 0.95 16.34
N GLY A 891 -44.97 -0.24 16.94
CA GLY A 891 -45.94 -0.93 17.78
C GLY A 891 -46.92 -1.86 17.06
N SER A 892 -46.65 -2.18 15.80
CA SER A 892 -47.25 -3.31 15.10
C SER A 892 -46.69 -4.68 15.55
N GLY A 893 -45.58 -4.71 16.31
CA GLY A 893 -44.85 -5.91 16.75
C GLY A 893 -44.33 -5.89 18.20
N TYR A 894 -43.13 -6.46 18.45
CA TYR A 894 -42.51 -6.55 19.78
C TYR A 894 -41.77 -5.25 20.14
N SER A 895 -42.47 -4.18 20.51
CA SER A 895 -41.83 -2.93 20.89
C SER A 895 -41.07 -3.02 22.21
N SER A 896 -39.74 -2.94 22.15
CA SER A 896 -38.90 -2.78 23.33
C SER A 896 -38.58 -1.30 23.54
N LEU A 897 -39.19 -0.69 24.55
CA LEU A 897 -38.86 0.69 24.98
C LEU A 897 -37.36 0.88 25.26
N GLY A 898 -36.65 -0.20 25.63
CA GLY A 898 -35.21 -0.17 25.82
C GLY A 898 -34.40 0.06 24.54
N GLN A 899 -34.94 -0.27 23.36
CA GLN A 899 -34.30 0.02 22.07
C GLN A 899 -34.49 1.48 21.67
N LEU A 900 -35.67 2.05 21.96
CA LEU A 900 -35.95 3.47 21.72
C LEU A 900 -34.94 4.39 22.43
N GLN A 901 -34.42 3.98 23.60
CA GLN A 901 -33.39 4.70 24.36
C GLN A 901 -32.04 4.81 23.61
N GLN A 902 -31.69 3.80 22.80
CA GLN A 902 -30.38 3.71 22.14
C GLN A 902 -30.35 4.34 20.75
N LEU A 903 -31.51 4.75 20.23
CA LEU A 903 -31.66 5.21 18.85
C LEU A 903 -31.75 6.73 18.80
N THR A 904 -30.95 7.34 17.94
CA THR A 904 -30.92 8.79 17.68
C THR A 904 -31.85 9.15 16.50
N ALA A 905 -33.11 8.72 16.57
CA ALA A 905 -34.12 9.03 15.55
C ALA A 905 -34.74 10.43 15.75
N ASP A 906 -35.21 11.03 14.66
CA ASP A 906 -35.88 12.34 14.67
C ASP A 906 -37.40 12.22 14.72
N VAL A 907 -37.94 11.17 14.10
CA VAL A 907 -39.38 10.98 13.93
C VAL A 907 -39.78 9.58 14.34
N LEU A 908 -40.89 9.48 15.07
CA LEU A 908 -41.54 8.23 15.43
C LEU A 908 -42.93 8.18 14.78
N LYS A 909 -43.12 7.26 13.83
CA LYS A 909 -44.40 7.04 13.16
C LYS A 909 -45.14 5.90 13.88
N LEU A 910 -46.29 6.22 14.49
CA LEU A 910 -47.14 5.26 15.18
C LEU A 910 -48.03 4.55 14.16
N ASP A 911 -47.95 3.22 14.13
CA ASP A 911 -48.71 2.40 13.18
C ASP A 911 -50.22 2.64 13.29
N ARG A 912 -50.92 2.49 12.16
CA ARG A 912 -52.38 2.62 12.09
C ARG A 912 -53.13 1.69 13.04
N SER A 913 -52.54 0.59 13.53
CA SER A 913 -53.18 -0.29 14.51
C SER A 913 -53.55 0.43 15.80
N PHE A 914 -52.71 1.39 16.26
CA PHE A 914 -53.01 2.23 17.42
C PHE A 914 -54.26 3.07 17.22
N VAL A 915 -54.52 3.50 15.98
CA VAL A 915 -55.61 4.41 15.61
C VAL A 915 -56.89 3.65 15.20
N SER A 916 -56.74 2.52 14.51
CA SER A 916 -57.83 1.71 13.96
C SER A 916 -58.50 0.81 15.02
N HIS A 917 -57.75 0.31 16.00
CA HIS A 917 -58.27 -0.57 17.05
C HIS A 917 -58.38 0.10 18.43
N GLY A 918 -57.79 1.29 18.65
CA GLY A 918 -57.36 1.69 19.99
C GLY A 918 -57.47 3.17 20.39
N VAL A 919 -58.42 3.95 19.87
CA VAL A 919 -58.58 5.35 20.36
C VAL A 919 -59.95 5.59 21.04
N ALA A 920 -60.81 4.56 21.08
CA ALA A 920 -62.13 4.64 21.72
C ALA A 920 -62.13 4.30 23.23
N GLY A 921 -61.14 3.52 23.71
CA GLY A 921 -61.06 3.06 25.09
C GLY A 921 -60.09 3.86 25.96
N MET A 922 -60.40 3.96 27.26
CA MET A 922 -59.60 4.74 28.22
C MET A 922 -58.18 4.19 28.40
N ARG A 923 -58.00 2.87 28.29
CA ARG A 923 -56.70 2.20 28.46
C ARG A 923 -55.77 2.50 27.30
N GLU A 924 -56.30 2.45 26.09
CA GLU A 924 -55.54 2.65 24.87
C GLU A 924 -55.13 4.13 24.73
N LYS A 925 -56.00 5.08 25.10
CA LYS A 925 -55.63 6.51 25.22
C LYS A 925 -54.47 6.75 26.19
N ILE A 926 -54.44 6.05 27.33
CA ILE A 926 -53.34 6.16 28.32
C ILE A 926 -52.03 5.63 27.71
N VAL A 927 -52.07 4.47 27.04
CA VAL A 927 -50.87 3.86 26.44
C VAL A 927 -50.32 4.76 25.33
N VAL A 928 -51.15 5.15 24.36
CA VAL A 928 -50.72 6.00 23.24
C VAL A 928 -50.25 7.37 23.75
N GLY A 929 -50.95 7.98 24.70
CA GLY A 929 -50.55 9.26 25.30
C GLY A 929 -49.18 9.19 25.99
N ASN A 930 -48.88 8.12 26.72
CA ASN A 930 -47.57 7.93 27.36
C ASN A 930 -46.45 7.71 26.33
N VAL A 931 -46.71 6.97 25.25
CA VAL A 931 -45.72 6.78 24.16
C VAL A 931 -45.42 8.11 23.48
N ILE A 932 -46.45 8.90 23.17
CA ILE A 932 -46.29 10.23 22.57
C ILE A 932 -45.47 11.14 23.48
N HIS A 933 -45.79 11.16 24.78
CA HIS A 933 -45.10 11.99 25.75
C HIS A 933 -43.61 11.61 25.85
N MET A 934 -43.33 10.32 26.01
CA MET A 934 -41.97 9.78 26.12
C MET A 934 -41.12 10.09 24.87
N ALA A 935 -41.66 9.84 23.67
CA ALA A 935 -40.97 10.14 22.43
C ALA A 935 -40.66 11.65 22.32
N GLY A 936 -41.59 12.50 22.76
CA GLY A 936 -41.36 13.95 22.85
C GLY A 936 -40.24 14.35 23.81
N GLU A 937 -40.14 13.70 24.99
CA GLU A 937 -39.04 13.93 25.94
C GLU A 937 -37.68 13.46 25.40
N LEU A 938 -37.67 12.44 24.54
CA LEU A 938 -36.47 11.97 23.82
C LEU A 938 -36.11 12.86 22.61
N GLY A 939 -36.86 13.94 22.37
CA GLY A 939 -36.62 14.88 21.28
C GLY A 939 -37.15 14.42 19.92
N MET A 940 -37.99 13.39 19.87
CA MET A 940 -38.56 12.87 18.64
C MET A 940 -39.90 13.54 18.31
N GLN A 941 -40.14 13.80 17.03
CA GLN A 941 -41.44 14.20 16.51
C GLN A 941 -42.32 12.98 16.30
N VAL A 942 -43.53 12.97 16.88
CA VAL A 942 -44.47 11.85 16.74
C VAL A 942 -45.48 12.13 15.64
N ILE A 943 -45.64 11.19 14.70
CA ILE A 943 -46.64 11.21 13.62
C ILE A 943 -47.53 9.99 13.77
N CYS A 944 -48.85 10.18 13.83
CA CYS A 944 -49.79 9.05 13.80
C CYS A 944 -50.22 8.72 12.37
N GLU A 945 -50.04 7.46 11.98
CA GLU A 945 -50.45 6.96 10.67
C GLU A 945 -51.88 6.43 10.65
N GLY A 946 -52.46 6.35 9.45
CA GLY A 946 -53.78 5.76 9.23
C GLY A 946 -54.93 6.50 9.89
N VAL A 947 -54.84 7.83 10.04
CA VAL A 947 -55.96 8.66 10.51
C VAL A 947 -57.00 8.79 9.39
N GLU A 948 -58.13 8.08 9.51
CA GLU A 948 -59.16 7.99 8.49
C GLU A 948 -60.41 8.85 8.79
N THR A 949 -60.59 9.26 10.04
CA THR A 949 -61.78 10.02 10.48
C THR A 949 -61.44 11.24 11.34
N GLN A 950 -62.33 12.23 11.34
CA GLN A 950 -62.23 13.42 12.19
C GLN A 950 -62.17 13.07 13.69
N ALA A 951 -62.95 12.07 14.12
CA ALA A 951 -63.00 11.64 15.52
C ALA A 951 -61.66 11.09 16.01
N GLN A 952 -60.93 10.36 15.16
CA GLN A 952 -59.57 9.91 15.46
C GLN A 952 -58.62 11.09 15.61
N SER A 953 -58.67 12.08 14.70
CA SER A 953 -57.83 13.28 14.79
C SER A 953 -58.05 14.07 16.07
N ILE A 954 -59.32 14.34 16.45
CA ILE A 954 -59.63 15.05 17.70
C ILE A 954 -59.05 14.32 18.90
N THR A 955 -59.23 13.00 18.95
CA THR A 955 -58.77 12.23 20.10
C THR A 955 -57.25 12.14 20.18
N LEU A 956 -56.56 12.06 19.05
CA LEU A 956 -55.09 12.10 18.99
C LEU A 956 -54.54 13.47 19.45
N GLN A 957 -55.24 14.56 19.14
CA GLN A 957 -54.90 15.89 19.66
C GLN A 957 -55.08 15.99 21.18
N GLU A 958 -56.15 15.40 21.74
CA GLU A 958 -56.40 15.38 23.20
C GLU A 958 -55.26 14.70 23.98
N ILE A 959 -54.69 13.63 23.42
CA ILE A 959 -53.58 12.88 24.03
C ILE A 959 -52.20 13.47 23.71
N GLY A 960 -52.14 14.61 23.03
CA GLY A 960 -50.91 15.37 22.80
C GLY A 960 -50.19 15.09 21.48
N CYS A 961 -50.74 14.28 20.57
CA CYS A 961 -50.19 14.11 19.23
C CYS A 961 -50.47 15.36 18.38
N LYS A 962 -49.45 15.86 17.69
CA LYS A 962 -49.53 17.10 16.91
C LYS A 962 -49.67 16.86 15.40
N TYR A 963 -49.13 15.75 14.92
CA TYR A 963 -48.95 15.49 13.50
C TYR A 963 -49.55 14.15 13.10
N SER A 964 -50.07 14.08 11.88
CA SER A 964 -50.68 12.85 11.37
C SER A 964 -50.50 12.68 9.87
N GLN A 965 -50.64 11.43 9.44
CA GLN A 965 -50.72 11.04 8.05
C GLN A 965 -51.88 10.05 7.89
N GLY A 966 -52.80 10.32 6.94
CA GLY A 966 -53.95 9.45 6.78
C GLY A 966 -55.02 10.01 5.85
N PHE A 967 -55.96 9.14 5.46
CA PHE A 967 -56.97 9.43 4.43
C PHE A 967 -58.01 10.48 4.85
N TYR A 968 -58.14 10.78 6.14
CA TYR A 968 -58.98 11.88 6.60
C TYR A 968 -58.54 13.22 5.99
N PHE A 969 -57.23 13.42 5.90
CA PHE A 969 -56.63 14.62 5.32
C PHE A 969 -56.35 14.41 3.84
N TYR A 970 -55.43 13.49 3.53
CA TYR A 970 -54.96 13.27 2.16
C TYR A 970 -54.66 11.79 1.89
N ARG A 971 -55.12 11.33 0.72
CA ARG A 971 -54.66 10.06 0.14
C ARG A 971 -53.33 10.27 -0.59
N PRO A 972 -52.50 9.22 -0.75
CA PRO A 972 -51.36 9.28 -1.66
C PRO A 972 -51.81 9.75 -3.04
N MET A 973 -51.12 10.74 -3.59
CA MET A 973 -51.50 11.38 -4.85
C MET A 973 -50.30 11.51 -5.79
N GLN A 974 -50.58 11.65 -7.08
CA GLN A 974 -49.55 11.90 -8.09
C GLN A 974 -48.86 13.26 -7.83
N LEU A 975 -47.63 13.37 -8.31
CA LEU A 975 -46.78 14.55 -8.18
C LEU A 975 -47.51 15.86 -8.54
N GLU A 976 -48.23 15.90 -9.66
CA GLU A 976 -48.90 17.12 -10.14
C GLU A 976 -50.03 17.57 -9.21
N ASN A 977 -50.68 16.64 -8.52
CA ASN A 977 -51.72 16.96 -7.55
C ASN A 977 -51.11 17.43 -6.23
N TYR A 978 -49.97 16.88 -5.83
CA TYR A 978 -49.23 17.34 -4.67
C TYR A 978 -48.65 18.75 -4.89
N GLU A 979 -48.07 19.03 -6.06
CA GLU A 979 -47.58 20.36 -6.43
C GLU A 979 -48.66 21.44 -6.33
N LYS A 980 -49.91 21.12 -6.71
CA LYS A 980 -51.04 22.07 -6.57
C LYS A 980 -51.34 22.42 -5.11
N LEU A 981 -51.16 21.48 -4.18
CA LEU A 981 -51.35 21.74 -2.75
C LEU A 981 -50.25 22.64 -2.20
N LEU A 982 -49.00 22.42 -2.60
CA LEU A 982 -47.86 23.25 -2.19
C LEU A 982 -48.01 24.73 -2.59
N VAL A 983 -48.69 24.99 -3.72
CA VAL A 983 -48.93 26.36 -4.20
C VAL A 983 -50.18 26.98 -3.57
N ALA A 984 -51.15 26.18 -3.12
CA ALA A 984 -52.42 26.66 -2.55
C ALA A 984 -52.37 26.97 -1.04
N ASP A 985 -51.38 26.42 -0.32
CA ASP A 985 -51.14 26.67 1.12
C ASP A 985 -50.23 27.90 1.40
N ASN A 986 -49.89 28.68 0.36
CA ASN A 986 -49.32 30.04 0.43
C ASN A 986 -50.40 31.06 0.06
#